data_AF-A0A517W065-F1
#
_entry.id   AF-A0A517W065-F1
#
_cell.length_a   1.000
_cell.length_b   1.000
_cell.length_c   1.000
_cell.angle_alpha   90.00
_cell.angle_beta   90.00
_cell.angle_gamma   90.00
#
_symmetry.space_group_name_H-M   'P 1'
#
loop_
_entity.id
_entity.type
_entity.pdbx_description
1 polymer ?
#
loop_
_entity_poly.entity_id
_entity_poly.type
_entity_poly.pdbx_seq_one_letter_code
_entity_poly.pdbx_strand_id
1 'polypeptide(L)'
;MLLRKPNRQRKATRKSYHISAAEYLEDRQLLSAVNSISTDIIDSNTESNTVTEYASIDGIGNNINNPELGSTDTELLRLANADYGDGLSTPAGEDRPSAREISNVIAAADSSETNDRYLTDIFWLWGQFLDHDITLTEAAHDADGNPLESFPIEVPTGDVFFDPTGTGDAVINLNRSIFEEDENGVRQQINQITAFIDGSVIYGSDEELAAQLRTFEGGLLATSDGDLLPYGDDGFFLAGDIRANENVALTAMHTIWVREHNRIATELATENPNLTDEELYQQARQTVAAQLQAITFNEFLPALFGTGAVSEYAGYDSTVDPSIANEFSNAAYRFGHSMLSSELLRLDENGNVADEGNIALLDAFFNPSELEDHGIDSLLRGVTVNLAQELDNEVVDDVRNFLFGPPGAGGFDLASLNIQRGRDHGLSDYNSTRVALGLEAVESFSDISSDPEVAAKLEALYGTVDNIDLWVGGLAEDHLPGSSMGETFTTIIIDQFERLRDGDRFWYENVFSGDALKEINGTTLADVIERNSDISGLQENVFFAPTVMQVDLAETRTTDATIRAKDGNLEVVDNKTRQVITSQSLDSVDRLMLTSSNGRSQHITVVGITTAELPGGLIVEAGEGRSDTLIVKGTDQTDSIIVNDGFVDVNGLQLDFTGLERIVVRGLDGDDTIEVADGVEIDVDVRDTDDRDHRHDGRHRGEHADRRDDDRRSHRHERDVNHGMLDQVFASNDLDPILDFNHRKRRR
;
A
#
# COMPACT_ATOMS: atom_id res chain seq x y z
N MET A 1 -6.30 69.67 -22.36
CA MET A 1 -6.66 70.93 -21.66
C MET A 1 -7.47 70.55 -20.42
N LEU A 2 -7.01 70.97 -19.24
CA LEU A 2 -7.63 70.99 -17.90
C LEU A 2 -8.98 70.25 -17.59
N LEU A 3 -8.90 69.37 -16.58
CA LEU A 3 -9.77 69.24 -15.37
C LEU A 3 -11.19 68.60 -15.37
N ARG A 4 -11.31 67.61 -14.44
CA ARG A 4 -12.37 67.31 -13.43
C ARG A 4 -13.57 66.37 -13.70
N LYS A 5 -13.72 65.43 -12.74
CA LYS A 5 -14.85 64.54 -12.31
C LYS A 5 -16.17 65.34 -12.00
N PRO A 6 -17.39 64.77 -11.76
CA PRO A 6 -17.66 63.43 -11.15
C PRO A 6 -18.96 62.62 -11.49
N ASN A 7 -19.01 61.39 -10.96
CA ASN A 7 -20.14 60.52 -10.52
C ASN A 7 -21.57 60.64 -11.11
N ARG A 8 -22.11 59.48 -11.54
CA ARG A 8 -23.37 58.94 -10.99
C ARG A 8 -23.56 57.43 -11.21
N GLN A 9 -24.15 56.77 -10.22
CA GLN A 9 -24.49 55.33 -10.20
C GLN A 9 -25.45 54.91 -11.33
N ARG A 10 -25.35 53.66 -11.77
CA ARG A 10 -26.48 52.88 -12.30
C ARG A 10 -26.52 51.50 -11.65
N LYS A 11 -27.70 51.11 -11.17
CA LYS A 11 -28.00 49.74 -10.76
C LYS A 11 -27.98 48.85 -12.01
N ALA A 12 -27.31 47.70 -11.93
CA ALA A 12 -27.52 46.57 -12.83
C ALA A 12 -28.29 45.49 -12.08
N THR A 13 -29.36 44.97 -12.67
CA THR A 13 -30.12 43.83 -12.16
C THR A 13 -29.41 42.54 -12.54
N ARG A 14 -28.96 41.73 -11.57
CA ARG A 14 -28.58 40.33 -11.83
C ARG A 14 -29.81 39.61 -12.43
N LYS A 15 -29.64 39.04 -13.61
CA LYS A 15 -30.43 37.90 -14.09
C LYS A 15 -29.58 36.66 -13.84
N SER A 16 -30.14 35.65 -13.20
CA SER A 16 -29.52 34.33 -13.12
C SER A 16 -29.48 33.68 -14.49
N TYR A 17 -28.35 33.06 -14.80
CA TYR A 17 -28.24 31.91 -15.69
C TYR A 17 -27.59 30.80 -14.86
N HIS A 18 -28.08 29.57 -15.02
CA HIS A 18 -27.41 28.40 -14.47
C HIS A 18 -26.11 28.17 -15.24
N ILE A 19 -25.02 27.95 -14.52
CA ILE A 19 -23.73 27.45 -14.99
C ILE A 19 -23.35 26.32 -14.01
N SER A 20 -22.70 25.28 -14.52
CA SER A 20 -22.37 24.03 -13.83
C SER A 20 -21.25 24.18 -12.78
N ALA A 21 -21.20 23.26 -11.83
CA ALA A 21 -20.33 23.28 -10.66
C ALA A 21 -18.89 22.80 -10.96
N ALA A 22 -18.15 23.55 -11.77
CA ALA A 22 -16.77 23.18 -12.17
C ALA A 22 -15.74 24.32 -12.03
N GLU A 23 -16.14 25.51 -11.58
CA GLU A 23 -15.27 26.67 -11.40
C GLU A 23 -15.80 27.52 -10.22
N TYR A 24 -15.07 27.62 -9.10
CA TYR A 24 -14.90 28.81 -8.23
C TYR A 24 -14.33 28.45 -6.83
N LEU A 25 -13.02 28.65 -6.64
CA LEU A 25 -12.38 28.83 -5.33
C LEU A 25 -11.52 30.11 -5.36
N GLU A 26 -12.12 31.24 -5.01
CA GLU A 26 -11.40 32.49 -4.68
C GLU A 26 -12.24 33.28 -3.67
N ASP A 27 -11.69 33.59 -2.49
CA ASP A 27 -11.42 34.96 -2.00
C ASP A 27 -11.02 34.93 -0.49
N ARG A 28 -9.72 34.83 -0.14
CA ARG A 28 -9.21 35.19 1.22
C ARG A 28 -7.69 35.39 1.34
N GLN A 29 -7.20 36.48 0.73
CA GLN A 29 -6.00 37.13 1.26
C GLN A 29 -6.39 38.29 2.20
N LEU A 30 -5.90 38.24 3.45
CA LEU A 30 -5.44 39.36 4.31
C LEU A 30 -5.78 39.16 5.80
N LEU A 31 -4.82 38.67 6.61
CA LEU A 31 -4.45 39.25 7.93
C LEU A 31 -3.22 38.57 8.59
N SER A 32 -2.05 38.59 7.94
CA SER A 32 -0.78 38.18 8.56
C SER A 32 -0.29 39.17 9.63
N ALA A 33 -0.81 39.04 10.86
CA ALA A 33 -0.22 39.64 12.07
C ALA A 33 -0.81 39.04 13.36
N VAL A 34 -0.11 38.10 14.00
CA VAL A 34 0.70 38.31 15.22
C VAL A 34 1.32 36.97 15.61
N ASN A 35 2.64 36.81 15.41
CA ASN A 35 3.46 35.96 16.27
C ASN A 35 4.88 36.53 16.36
N SER A 36 5.06 37.52 17.25
CA SER A 36 6.36 38.06 17.62
C SER A 36 6.38 38.47 19.10
N ILE A 37 6.43 37.46 19.97
CA ILE A 37 6.74 37.60 21.40
C ILE A 37 7.61 36.40 21.76
N SER A 38 8.81 36.50 22.30
CA SER A 38 9.79 37.57 22.52
C SER A 38 10.96 36.82 23.14
N THR A 39 12.16 36.95 22.61
CA THR A 39 13.37 36.48 23.31
C THR A 39 13.54 37.21 24.66
N ASP A 40 14.31 36.59 25.56
CA ASP A 40 14.79 37.09 26.86
C ASP A 40 13.78 37.19 28.02
N ILE A 41 13.64 36.09 28.79
CA ILE A 41 14.02 36.10 30.22
C ILE A 41 14.71 34.77 30.56
N ILE A 42 16.05 34.77 30.72
CA ILE A 42 16.75 33.73 31.46
C ILE A 42 16.74 34.13 32.94
N ASP A 43 15.92 33.49 33.76
CA ASP A 43 16.10 33.47 35.21
C ASP A 43 16.46 32.07 35.67
N SER A 44 17.45 31.97 36.57
CA SER A 44 18.14 30.72 36.89
C SER A 44 17.56 30.07 38.13
N ASN A 45 17.22 28.77 38.02
CA ASN A 45 16.65 27.85 39.02
C ASN A 45 15.12 27.85 39.16
N THR A 46 14.46 27.06 38.32
CA THR A 46 13.42 26.09 38.75
C THR A 46 13.31 24.96 37.73
N GLU A 47 12.59 23.90 38.10
CA GLU A 47 12.41 22.60 37.45
C GLU A 47 12.32 22.57 35.91
N SER A 48 12.75 21.44 35.33
CA SER A 48 12.74 21.16 33.90
C SER A 48 11.30 20.99 33.37
N ASN A 49 10.60 22.10 33.14
CA ASN A 49 9.43 22.13 32.29
C ASN A 49 9.87 21.91 30.83
N THR A 50 9.98 20.64 30.42
CA THR A 50 9.91 20.27 29.01
C THR A 50 8.49 20.55 28.55
N VAL A 51 8.30 21.65 27.83
CA VAL A 51 7.07 21.88 27.06
C VAL A 51 7.02 20.80 25.98
N THR A 52 5.93 20.04 25.91
CA THR A 52 5.70 19.09 24.82
C THR A 52 5.65 19.88 23.51
N GLU A 53 6.45 19.45 22.54
CA GLU A 53 6.46 20.01 21.19
C GLU A 53 5.56 19.15 20.30
N TYR A 54 4.79 19.80 19.43
CA TYR A 54 3.93 19.17 18.44
C TYR A 54 4.38 19.65 17.05
N ALA A 55 4.13 18.84 16.02
CA ALA A 55 4.34 19.28 14.63
C ALA A 55 3.51 20.53 14.35
N SER A 56 4.02 21.46 13.55
CA SER A 56 3.21 22.56 13.04
C SER A 56 2.14 22.05 12.06
N ILE A 57 1.25 22.93 11.62
CA ILE A 57 0.25 22.61 10.59
C ILE A 57 0.88 22.63 9.18
N ASP A 58 1.89 23.47 8.97
CA ASP A 58 2.59 23.70 7.70
C ASP A 58 3.87 22.83 7.51
N GLY A 59 4.19 21.96 8.48
CA GLY A 59 5.42 21.16 8.51
C GLY A 59 6.71 21.92 8.88
N ILE A 60 6.68 23.26 8.96
CA ILE A 60 7.86 24.08 9.25
C ILE A 60 8.46 23.77 10.63
N GLY A 61 9.77 23.54 10.64
CA GLY A 61 10.56 23.28 11.83
C GLY A 61 10.66 21.81 12.21
N ASN A 62 10.16 20.88 11.38
CA ASN A 62 10.42 19.45 11.54
C ASN A 62 11.94 19.17 11.53
N ASN A 63 12.63 19.48 10.44
CA ASN A 63 14.09 19.40 10.41
C ASN A 63 14.75 20.60 11.11
N ILE A 64 15.54 20.32 12.16
CA ILE A 64 16.18 21.35 13.02
C ILE A 64 17.24 22.17 12.27
N ASN A 65 17.89 21.59 11.26
CA ASN A 65 18.96 22.25 10.50
C ASN A 65 18.40 23.07 9.33
N ASN A 66 17.35 22.54 8.68
CA ASN A 66 16.70 23.11 7.50
C ASN A 66 15.17 23.21 7.77
N PRO A 67 14.66 24.27 8.43
CA PRO A 67 13.28 24.31 8.89
C PRO A 67 12.18 24.16 7.83
N GLU A 68 12.46 24.53 6.58
CA GLU A 68 11.50 24.41 5.45
C GLU A 68 11.51 23.00 4.80
N LEU A 69 12.29 22.03 5.33
CA LEU A 69 12.43 20.73 4.67
C LEU A 69 11.18 19.86 4.93
N GLY A 70 10.42 19.55 3.88
CA GLY A 70 9.14 18.83 3.95
C GLY A 70 7.93 19.68 4.34
N SER A 71 8.06 21.01 4.43
CA SER A 71 6.92 21.92 4.63
C SER A 71 6.12 22.14 3.34
N THR A 72 4.97 22.81 3.45
CA THR A 72 4.16 23.26 2.31
C THR A 72 4.94 24.16 1.34
N ASP A 73 4.50 24.18 0.07
CA ASP A 73 5.05 24.99 -1.02
C ASP A 73 6.56 24.77 -1.27
N THR A 74 7.03 23.53 -1.13
CA THR A 74 8.44 23.15 -1.35
C THR A 74 8.66 22.42 -2.66
N GLU A 75 9.85 22.54 -3.26
CA GLU A 75 10.20 21.84 -4.51
C GLU A 75 10.12 20.31 -4.33
N LEU A 76 9.52 19.61 -5.30
CA LEU A 76 9.58 18.15 -5.38
C LEU A 76 11.01 17.70 -5.68
N LEU A 77 11.49 16.73 -4.89
CA LEU A 77 12.79 16.08 -5.07
C LEU A 77 12.87 15.35 -6.42
N ARG A 78 14.07 15.16 -6.94
CA ARG A 78 14.35 14.51 -8.24
C ARG A 78 15.20 13.27 -8.03
N LEU A 79 14.66 12.08 -8.28
CA LEU A 79 15.41 10.82 -8.30
C LEU A 79 16.19 10.66 -9.61
N ALA A 80 15.60 11.10 -10.73
CA ALA A 80 16.26 11.25 -12.02
C ALA A 80 16.38 12.73 -12.41
N ASN A 81 17.28 13.07 -13.34
CA ASN A 81 17.37 14.44 -13.84
C ASN A 81 16.07 14.80 -14.59
N ALA A 82 15.68 16.08 -14.53
CA ALA A 82 14.55 16.57 -15.31
C ALA A 82 14.86 16.52 -16.83
N ASP A 83 14.00 15.84 -17.59
CA ASP A 83 14.18 15.54 -19.02
C ASP A 83 13.22 16.36 -19.91
N TYR A 84 13.25 17.68 -19.73
CA TYR A 84 12.53 18.60 -20.61
C TYR A 84 13.16 18.62 -22.02
N GLY A 85 12.35 18.71 -23.07
CA GLY A 85 12.83 18.65 -24.47
C GLY A 85 13.77 19.78 -24.89
N ASP A 86 13.78 20.90 -24.16
CA ASP A 86 14.73 22.01 -24.29
C ASP A 86 15.76 22.09 -23.16
N GLY A 87 15.73 21.13 -22.23
CA GLY A 87 16.54 21.07 -21.02
C GLY A 87 16.13 22.07 -19.93
N LEU A 88 14.97 22.74 -20.05
CA LEU A 88 14.53 23.79 -19.13
C LEU A 88 13.06 23.64 -18.69
N SER A 89 12.13 23.57 -19.63
CA SER A 89 10.69 23.64 -19.32
C SER A 89 9.75 23.11 -20.41
N THR A 90 10.21 22.87 -21.65
CA THR A 90 9.39 22.27 -22.71
C THR A 90 9.07 20.82 -22.32
N PRO A 91 7.80 20.39 -22.23
CA PRO A 91 7.43 19.05 -21.76
C PRO A 91 8.20 17.90 -22.43
N ALA A 92 8.42 16.81 -21.68
CA ALA A 92 9.15 15.65 -22.15
C ALA A 92 8.37 14.85 -23.21
N GLY A 93 9.09 14.00 -23.96
CA GLY A 93 8.47 13.01 -24.85
C GLY A 93 7.79 13.56 -26.10
N GLU A 94 8.32 14.63 -26.71
CA GLU A 94 7.85 15.15 -28.03
C GLU A 94 7.92 14.09 -29.15
N ASP A 95 8.80 13.08 -28.99
CA ASP A 95 8.99 11.95 -29.91
C ASP A 95 8.20 10.68 -29.53
N ARG A 96 7.42 10.71 -28.44
CA ARG A 96 6.55 9.62 -28.00
C ARG A 96 5.15 9.77 -28.63
N PRO A 97 4.35 8.69 -28.77
CA PRO A 97 2.94 8.81 -29.19
C PRO A 97 2.12 9.67 -28.22
N SER A 98 0.92 10.09 -28.65
CA SER A 98 -0.01 10.76 -27.75
C SER A 98 -0.33 9.86 -26.54
N ALA A 99 -0.45 10.46 -25.35
CA ALA A 99 -0.89 9.77 -24.14
C ALA A 99 -2.20 8.99 -24.35
N ARG A 100 -3.12 9.50 -25.18
CA ARG A 100 -4.38 8.81 -25.52
C ARG A 100 -4.21 7.68 -26.53
N GLU A 101 -3.19 7.71 -27.37
CA GLU A 101 -2.84 6.56 -28.21
C GLU A 101 -2.27 5.42 -27.35
N ILE A 102 -1.40 5.75 -26.39
CA ILE A 102 -0.84 4.79 -25.42
C ILE A 102 -1.94 4.18 -24.56
N SER A 103 -2.78 5.00 -23.92
CA SER A 103 -3.93 4.53 -23.10
C SER A 103 -4.86 3.59 -23.87
N ASN A 104 -5.15 3.89 -25.14
CA ASN A 104 -5.99 3.03 -25.99
C ASN A 104 -5.37 1.68 -26.35
N VAL A 105 -4.04 1.52 -26.28
CA VAL A 105 -3.33 0.31 -26.72
C VAL A 105 -2.89 -0.56 -25.54
N ILE A 106 -2.49 0.04 -24.42
CA ILE A 106 -1.95 -0.71 -23.26
C ILE A 106 -2.82 -0.66 -22.02
N ALA A 107 -3.63 0.40 -21.82
CA ALA A 107 -4.44 0.55 -20.61
C ALA A 107 -5.92 0.16 -20.79
N ALA A 108 -6.32 -0.30 -21.97
CA ALA A 108 -7.67 -0.74 -22.23
C ALA A 108 -7.93 -2.10 -21.60
N ALA A 109 -8.72 -2.14 -20.52
CA ALA A 109 -9.09 -3.37 -19.85
C ALA A 109 -9.97 -4.26 -20.74
N ASP A 110 -9.43 -5.41 -21.19
CA ASP A 110 -10.18 -6.41 -21.97
C ASP A 110 -10.87 -7.45 -21.05
N SER A 111 -10.42 -7.55 -19.79
CA SER A 111 -10.97 -8.37 -18.69
C SER A 111 -11.27 -7.49 -17.46
N SER A 112 -11.89 -8.09 -16.43
CA SER A 112 -11.75 -7.62 -15.05
C SER A 112 -10.96 -8.68 -14.33
N GLU A 113 -9.67 -8.43 -14.13
CA GLU A 113 -8.77 -9.32 -13.39
C GLU A 113 -8.61 -8.76 -11.97
N THR A 114 -8.86 -9.60 -10.97
CA THR A 114 -8.78 -9.22 -9.55
C THR A 114 -7.38 -9.49 -9.03
N ASN A 115 -6.83 -8.61 -8.18
CA ASN A 115 -5.45 -8.74 -7.72
C ASN A 115 -5.13 -10.13 -7.16
N ASP A 116 -4.03 -10.70 -7.67
CA ASP A 116 -3.52 -12.03 -7.39
C ASP A 116 -3.18 -12.25 -5.91
N ARG A 117 -2.72 -11.23 -5.18
CA ARG A 117 -2.43 -11.22 -3.74
C ARG A 117 -3.67 -11.09 -2.86
N TYR A 118 -4.87 -11.03 -3.46
CA TYR A 118 -6.16 -10.89 -2.78
C TYR A 118 -6.31 -9.55 -2.03
N LEU A 119 -5.69 -8.48 -2.54
CA LEU A 119 -5.87 -7.13 -2.01
C LEU A 119 -7.31 -6.63 -2.23
N THR A 120 -7.88 -5.93 -1.26
CA THR A 120 -9.25 -5.40 -1.30
C THR A 120 -9.29 -3.95 -1.76
N ASP A 121 -10.49 -3.44 -2.11
CA ASP A 121 -10.67 -2.03 -2.47
C ASP A 121 -10.19 -1.05 -1.36
N ILE A 122 -10.16 -1.46 -0.08
CA ILE A 122 -9.61 -0.61 1.00
C ILE A 122 -8.12 -0.30 0.78
N PHE A 123 -7.40 -1.12 0.01
CA PHE A 123 -5.98 -0.94 -0.27
C PHE A 123 -5.72 0.26 -1.16
N TRP A 124 -6.37 0.37 -2.33
CA TRP A 124 -6.25 1.58 -3.16
C TRP A 124 -6.87 2.80 -2.47
N LEU A 125 -7.91 2.61 -1.65
CA LEU A 125 -8.55 3.70 -0.91
C LEU A 125 -7.63 4.29 0.17
N TRP A 126 -6.91 3.45 0.91
CA TRP A 126 -5.87 3.90 1.83
C TRP A 126 -4.71 4.57 1.10
N GLY A 127 -4.27 3.98 -0.03
CA GLY A 127 -3.26 4.57 -0.90
C GLY A 127 -3.63 5.99 -1.35
N GLN A 128 -4.87 6.20 -1.79
CA GLN A 128 -5.42 7.50 -2.18
C GLN A 128 -5.47 8.48 -0.99
N PHE A 129 -6.01 8.05 0.16
CA PHE A 129 -6.09 8.88 1.35
C PHE A 129 -4.70 9.31 1.86
N LEU A 130 -3.71 8.42 1.76
CA LEU A 130 -2.33 8.68 2.15
C LEU A 130 -1.57 9.54 1.11
N ASP A 131 -1.80 9.34 -0.20
CA ASP A 131 -1.29 10.28 -1.23
C ASP A 131 -1.78 11.70 -0.96
N HIS A 132 -3.04 11.84 -0.56
CA HIS A 132 -3.64 13.13 -0.24
C HIS A 132 -3.15 13.75 1.08
N ASP A 133 -2.42 12.99 1.91
CA ASP A 133 -1.75 13.48 3.14
C ASP A 133 -0.37 14.06 2.84
N ILE A 134 0.31 13.56 1.80
CA ILE A 134 1.72 13.83 1.53
C ILE A 134 2.00 14.49 0.17
N THR A 135 1.11 14.42 -0.82
CA THR A 135 1.29 15.03 -2.15
C THR A 135 0.09 15.88 -2.63
N LEU A 136 0.37 17.09 -3.12
CA LEU A 136 -0.54 17.92 -3.91
C LEU A 136 0.26 18.81 -4.87
N THR A 137 -0.02 18.71 -6.16
CA THR A 137 0.47 19.65 -7.17
C THR A 137 -0.67 20.02 -8.12
N GLU A 138 -1.24 21.21 -7.93
CA GLU A 138 -2.30 21.76 -8.76
C GLU A 138 -1.78 22.35 -10.08
N ALA A 139 -2.71 22.68 -10.99
CA ALA A 139 -2.36 23.46 -12.18
C ALA A 139 -1.97 24.90 -11.80
N ALA A 140 -1.06 25.49 -12.56
CA ALA A 140 -0.63 26.87 -12.36
C ALA A 140 -1.72 27.85 -12.85
N HIS A 141 -2.16 28.77 -11.99
CA HIS A 141 -3.20 29.76 -12.31
C HIS A 141 -2.71 31.21 -12.16
N ASP A 142 -3.35 32.15 -12.86
CA ASP A 142 -3.20 33.58 -12.61
C ASP A 142 -4.04 34.07 -11.42
N ALA A 143 -3.88 35.33 -11.04
CA ALA A 143 -4.57 35.96 -9.91
C ALA A 143 -6.06 36.32 -10.19
N ASP A 144 -6.62 35.82 -11.30
CA ASP A 144 -8.05 35.82 -11.61
C ASP A 144 -8.55 34.35 -11.82
N GLY A 145 -7.78 33.34 -11.36
CA GLY A 145 -8.09 31.91 -11.41
C GLY A 145 -7.94 31.22 -12.78
N ASN A 146 -7.29 31.85 -13.77
CA ASN A 146 -7.19 31.29 -15.13
C ASN A 146 -5.90 30.46 -15.30
N PRO A 147 -5.92 29.28 -15.95
CA PRO A 147 -4.72 28.48 -16.16
C PRO A 147 -3.65 29.22 -16.96
N LEU A 148 -2.39 29.21 -16.48
CA LEU A 148 -1.27 29.91 -17.10
C LEU A 148 -0.80 29.24 -18.40
N GLU A 149 -0.75 27.91 -18.40
CA GLU A 149 -0.22 27.10 -19.49
C GLU A 149 -1.14 25.90 -19.74
N SER A 150 -1.69 25.81 -20.95
CA SER A 150 -2.44 24.63 -21.41
C SER A 150 -1.50 23.67 -22.14
N PHE A 151 -1.61 22.38 -21.82
CA PHE A 151 -0.83 21.30 -22.42
C PHE A 151 -1.74 20.10 -22.77
N PRO A 152 -2.69 20.29 -23.70
CA PRO A 152 -3.74 19.31 -23.99
C PRO A 152 -3.19 18.04 -24.63
N ILE A 153 -3.89 16.93 -24.40
CA ILE A 153 -3.59 15.61 -24.96
C ILE A 153 -4.27 15.51 -26.34
N GLU A 154 -3.50 15.22 -27.38
CA GLU A 154 -4.04 15.02 -28.73
C GLU A 154 -4.86 13.73 -28.83
N VAL A 155 -6.10 13.79 -29.33
CA VAL A 155 -6.94 12.59 -29.48
C VAL A 155 -6.73 11.98 -30.87
N PRO A 156 -6.45 10.66 -30.98
CA PRO A 156 -6.36 9.98 -32.26
C PRO A 156 -7.60 10.18 -33.14
N THR A 157 -7.41 10.46 -34.43
CA THR A 157 -8.53 10.72 -35.35
C THR A 157 -9.47 9.52 -35.41
N GLY A 158 -10.73 9.70 -35.02
CA GLY A 158 -11.71 8.63 -34.98
C GLY A 158 -11.71 7.78 -33.69
N ASP A 159 -11.05 8.23 -32.62
CA ASP A 159 -11.21 7.66 -31.27
C ASP A 159 -12.69 7.51 -30.94
N VAL A 160 -13.10 6.31 -30.52
CA VAL A 160 -14.52 5.96 -30.39
C VAL A 160 -15.25 6.69 -29.26
N PHE A 161 -14.49 7.25 -28.32
CA PHE A 161 -14.97 7.99 -27.16
C PHE A 161 -14.84 9.51 -27.41
N PHE A 162 -13.64 9.98 -27.74
CA PHE A 162 -13.29 11.41 -27.75
C PHE A 162 -13.32 12.08 -29.13
N ASP A 163 -13.21 11.33 -30.24
CA ASP A 163 -13.42 11.83 -31.62
C ASP A 163 -14.32 10.91 -32.48
N PRO A 164 -15.54 10.55 -32.03
CA PRO A 164 -16.37 9.55 -32.71
C PRO A 164 -16.87 9.98 -34.10
N THR A 165 -16.61 11.23 -34.50
CA THR A 165 -16.92 11.75 -35.84
C THR A 165 -15.71 11.86 -36.77
N GLY A 166 -14.50 11.55 -36.30
CA GLY A 166 -13.27 11.60 -37.09
C GLY A 166 -12.92 13.01 -37.55
N THR A 167 -12.99 13.98 -36.66
CA THR A 167 -12.60 15.37 -36.93
C THR A 167 -11.09 15.52 -37.10
N GLY A 168 -10.31 14.81 -36.28
CA GLY A 168 -8.85 14.97 -36.18
C GLY A 168 -8.39 16.27 -35.49
N ASP A 169 -9.30 17.05 -34.91
CA ASP A 169 -9.02 18.30 -34.18
C ASP A 169 -9.37 18.18 -32.68
N ALA A 170 -9.68 16.99 -32.18
CA ALA A 170 -10.13 16.73 -30.81
C ALA A 170 -8.95 16.65 -29.82
N VAL A 171 -9.18 17.08 -28.58
CA VAL A 171 -8.20 17.03 -27.48
C VAL A 171 -8.88 16.74 -26.14
N ILE A 172 -8.12 16.15 -25.21
CA ILE A 172 -8.47 16.11 -23.78
C ILE A 172 -7.68 17.25 -23.10
N ASN A 173 -8.36 18.10 -22.34
CA ASN A 173 -7.72 19.28 -21.75
C ASN A 173 -6.86 18.89 -20.54
N LEU A 174 -5.63 19.42 -20.49
CA LEU A 174 -4.76 19.42 -19.32
C LEU A 174 -4.11 20.81 -19.21
N ASN A 175 -3.89 21.28 -17.99
CA ASN A 175 -3.12 22.48 -17.69
C ASN A 175 -1.86 22.10 -16.90
N ARG A 176 -0.75 22.78 -17.16
CA ARG A 176 0.54 22.49 -16.56
C ARG A 176 0.57 22.83 -15.08
N SER A 177 1.32 22.04 -14.32
CA SER A 177 1.46 22.17 -12.88
C SER A 177 2.14 23.46 -12.42
N ILE A 178 1.82 23.90 -11.20
CA ILE A 178 2.53 24.98 -10.49
C ILE A 178 4.02 24.62 -10.30
N PHE A 179 4.89 25.63 -10.36
CA PHE A 179 6.34 25.44 -10.41
C PHE A 179 7.15 26.66 -9.93
N GLU A 180 8.40 26.40 -9.56
CA GLU A 180 9.48 27.37 -9.44
C GLU A 180 10.59 27.10 -10.48
N GLU A 181 11.52 28.04 -10.65
CA GLU A 181 12.71 27.89 -11.51
C GLU A 181 13.97 27.73 -10.64
N ASP A 182 14.74 26.67 -10.88
CA ASP A 182 16.00 26.42 -10.15
C ASP A 182 17.12 27.44 -10.49
N GLU A 183 18.31 27.30 -9.90
CA GLU A 183 19.43 28.21 -10.15
C GLU A 183 19.92 28.27 -11.61
N ASN A 184 19.51 27.30 -12.45
CA ASN A 184 19.81 27.20 -13.88
C ASN A 184 18.63 27.60 -14.78
N GLY A 185 17.44 27.83 -14.21
CA GLY A 185 16.21 28.11 -14.94
C GLY A 185 15.44 26.85 -15.39
N VAL A 186 15.66 25.71 -14.74
CA VAL A 186 14.92 24.46 -14.96
C VAL A 186 13.65 24.46 -14.10
N ARG A 187 12.52 24.05 -14.68
CA ARG A 187 11.20 23.99 -14.03
C ARG A 187 11.14 22.88 -12.97
N GLN A 188 10.97 23.25 -11.70
CA GLN A 188 10.68 22.33 -10.60
C GLN A 188 9.25 22.53 -10.11
N GLN A 189 8.45 21.46 -10.09
CA GLN A 189 7.12 21.48 -9.52
C GLN A 189 7.18 21.48 -7.99
N ILE A 190 6.20 22.09 -7.34
CA ILE A 190 6.12 22.17 -5.87
C ILE A 190 5.06 21.22 -5.31
N ASN A 191 5.30 20.75 -4.08
CA ASN A 191 4.29 20.15 -3.22
C ASN A 191 3.61 21.27 -2.43
N GLN A 192 2.29 21.40 -2.55
CA GLN A 192 1.53 22.47 -1.89
C GLN A 192 1.06 22.08 -0.47
N ILE A 193 1.20 20.81 -0.10
CA ILE A 193 0.91 20.29 1.26
C ILE A 193 2.20 19.82 1.94
N THR A 194 2.10 19.40 3.21
CA THR A 194 3.24 18.82 3.93
C THR A 194 3.71 17.52 3.27
N ALA A 195 4.98 17.18 3.41
CA ALA A 195 5.50 15.89 2.93
C ALA A 195 5.27 14.75 3.94
N PHE A 196 5.02 15.08 5.21
CA PHE A 196 4.98 14.12 6.31
C PHE A 196 3.64 13.39 6.40
N ILE A 197 3.66 12.13 6.86
CA ILE A 197 2.45 11.42 7.28
C ILE A 197 2.03 11.99 8.65
N ASP A 198 1.46 13.18 8.66
CA ASP A 198 1.10 13.96 9.86
C ASP A 198 -0.41 14.24 10.00
N GLY A 199 -1.21 13.69 9.08
CA GLY A 199 -2.66 13.87 9.04
C GLY A 199 -3.10 15.22 8.50
N SER A 200 -2.27 15.94 7.72
CA SER A 200 -2.68 17.13 6.97
C SER A 200 -3.97 16.92 6.15
N VAL A 201 -4.22 15.70 5.65
CA VAL A 201 -5.47 15.27 4.98
C VAL A 201 -6.72 15.40 5.87
N ILE A 202 -6.54 15.39 7.19
CA ILE A 202 -7.56 15.57 8.23
C ILE A 202 -7.54 17.02 8.77
N TYR A 203 -6.35 17.57 9.03
CA TYR A 203 -6.15 18.78 9.82
C TYR A 203 -5.92 20.05 9.00
N GLY A 204 -5.66 19.93 7.70
CA GLY A 204 -5.21 21.00 6.83
C GLY A 204 -3.69 21.15 6.85
N SER A 205 -3.16 21.76 5.79
CA SER A 205 -1.74 22.18 5.70
C SER A 205 -1.54 23.67 6.01
N ASP A 206 -2.60 24.41 6.33
CA ASP A 206 -2.53 25.82 6.75
C ASP A 206 -3.38 26.12 7.99
N GLU A 207 -2.94 27.10 8.79
CA GLU A 207 -3.57 27.49 10.06
C GLU A 207 -4.99 28.11 9.91
N GLU A 208 -5.36 28.68 8.76
CA GLU A 208 -6.73 29.18 8.53
C GLU A 208 -7.70 28.04 8.23
N LEU A 209 -7.30 27.01 7.48
CA LEU A 209 -8.09 25.79 7.30
C LEU A 209 -8.17 24.96 8.59
N ALA A 210 -7.04 24.73 9.27
CA ALA A 210 -7.01 24.02 10.55
C ALA A 210 -7.89 24.67 11.62
N ALA A 211 -7.95 26.01 11.65
CA ALA A 211 -8.87 26.74 12.51
C ALA A 211 -10.34 26.61 12.11
N GLN A 212 -10.67 26.47 10.81
CA GLN A 212 -12.05 26.26 10.34
C GLN A 212 -12.57 24.85 10.67
N LEU A 213 -11.69 23.85 10.67
CA LEU A 213 -12.00 22.46 10.98
C LEU A 213 -12.22 22.21 12.49
N ARG A 214 -11.85 23.14 13.36
CA ARG A 214 -11.94 23.01 14.83
C ARG A 214 -13.21 23.64 15.42
N THR A 215 -13.74 23.01 16.47
CA THR A 215 -14.80 23.60 17.32
C THR A 215 -14.27 24.63 18.32
N PHE A 216 -12.99 24.51 18.72
CA PHE A 216 -12.39 25.16 19.89
C PHE A 216 -13.12 24.86 21.22
N GLU A 217 -13.84 23.73 21.30
CA GLU A 217 -14.41 23.20 22.54
C GLU A 217 -14.10 21.71 22.70
N GLY A 218 -13.36 21.36 23.75
CA GLY A 218 -13.04 19.96 24.09
C GLY A 218 -11.92 19.33 23.27
N GLY A 219 -11.19 20.11 22.47
CA GLY A 219 -10.19 19.62 21.53
C GLY A 219 -10.78 18.96 20.28
N LEU A 220 -12.06 19.22 19.96
CA LEU A 220 -12.80 18.51 18.92
C LEU A 220 -12.72 19.20 17.54
N LEU A 221 -12.71 18.38 16.49
CA LEU A 221 -13.02 18.77 15.12
C LEU A 221 -14.54 18.93 14.95
N ALA A 222 -14.92 19.85 14.05
CA ALA A 222 -16.30 20.09 13.68
C ALA A 222 -16.88 18.92 12.86
N THR A 223 -18.15 18.63 13.04
CA THR A 223 -18.92 17.63 12.27
C THR A 223 -20.26 18.21 11.83
N SER A 224 -20.91 17.56 10.87
CA SER A 224 -22.30 17.83 10.48
C SER A 224 -23.26 16.75 11.03
N ASP A 225 -24.53 16.77 10.60
CA ASP A 225 -25.53 15.79 11.06
C ASP A 225 -25.08 14.36 10.70
N GLY A 226 -25.19 13.43 11.65
CA GLY A 226 -24.70 12.05 11.50
C GLY A 226 -23.20 11.85 11.76
N ASP A 227 -22.54 12.85 12.37
CA ASP A 227 -21.09 12.85 12.61
C ASP A 227 -20.28 12.60 11.33
N LEU A 228 -20.79 13.17 10.22
CA LEU A 228 -20.07 13.34 8.96
C LEU A 228 -19.18 14.59 9.03
N LEU A 229 -18.35 14.79 8.01
CA LEU A 229 -17.52 15.99 7.85
C LEU A 229 -18.36 17.29 7.91
N PRO A 230 -17.76 18.44 8.31
CA PRO A 230 -18.43 19.74 8.21
C PRO A 230 -18.62 20.14 6.74
N TYR A 231 -19.41 21.18 6.46
CA TYR A 231 -19.60 21.69 5.09
C TYR A 231 -18.79 22.95 4.81
N GLY A 232 -18.28 23.08 3.59
CA GLY A 232 -17.73 24.31 3.02
C GLY A 232 -18.80 25.32 2.60
N ASP A 233 -18.37 26.54 2.25
CA ASP A 233 -19.26 27.60 1.72
C ASP A 233 -19.81 27.28 0.31
N ASP A 234 -19.25 26.26 -0.37
CA ASP A 234 -19.63 25.76 -1.69
C ASP A 234 -20.75 24.69 -1.65
N GLY A 235 -20.95 24.05 -0.50
CA GLY A 235 -21.92 22.98 -0.29
C GLY A 235 -21.36 21.56 -0.39
N PHE A 236 -20.04 21.39 -0.51
CA PHE A 236 -19.35 20.11 -0.36
C PHE A 236 -18.87 19.93 1.09
N PHE A 237 -18.39 18.72 1.43
CA PHE A 237 -17.74 18.50 2.72
C PHE A 237 -16.39 19.22 2.78
N LEU A 238 -16.06 19.79 3.95
CA LEU A 238 -14.79 20.44 4.23
C LEU A 238 -13.90 19.47 5.04
N ALA A 239 -12.67 19.27 4.58
CA ALA A 239 -11.66 18.43 5.22
C ALA A 239 -10.30 19.15 5.21
N GLY A 240 -9.24 18.47 5.66
CA GLY A 240 -7.87 18.99 5.57
C GLY A 240 -7.32 19.06 4.14
N ASP A 241 -7.69 18.10 3.30
CA ASP A 241 -7.37 18.11 1.86
C ASP A 241 -8.58 18.52 0.99
N ILE A 242 -8.30 19.25 -0.09
CA ILE A 242 -9.31 19.79 -1.01
C ILE A 242 -10.00 18.73 -1.90
N ARG A 243 -9.39 17.54 -2.05
CA ARG A 243 -9.90 16.43 -2.87
C ARG A 243 -10.77 15.46 -2.07
N ALA A 244 -11.10 15.74 -0.80
CA ALA A 244 -11.86 14.84 0.08
C ALA A 244 -13.25 14.39 -0.46
N ASN A 245 -13.81 15.14 -1.41
CA ASN A 245 -15.09 14.84 -2.07
C ASN A 245 -14.94 14.15 -3.43
N GLU A 246 -13.72 13.77 -3.83
CA GLU A 246 -13.43 13.22 -5.17
C GLU A 246 -14.32 12.00 -5.43
N ASN A 247 -14.33 11.00 -4.55
CA ASN A 247 -15.30 9.92 -4.53
C ASN A 247 -15.84 9.67 -3.10
N VAL A 248 -17.04 9.08 -3.00
CA VAL A 248 -17.72 8.86 -1.70
C VAL A 248 -17.01 7.88 -0.76
N ALA A 249 -16.18 6.95 -1.25
CA ALA A 249 -15.40 6.07 -0.39
C ALA A 249 -14.24 6.83 0.28
N LEU A 250 -13.59 7.74 -0.44
CA LEU A 250 -12.60 8.66 0.12
C LEU A 250 -13.24 9.57 1.17
N THR A 251 -14.40 10.16 0.89
CA THR A 251 -15.14 10.97 1.88
C THR A 251 -15.51 10.16 3.14
N ALA A 252 -15.84 8.87 3.00
CA ALA A 252 -16.07 7.97 4.14
C ALA A 252 -14.78 7.69 4.94
N MET A 253 -13.63 7.54 4.28
CA MET A 253 -12.31 7.42 4.93
C MET A 253 -11.95 8.68 5.73
N HIS A 254 -12.11 9.87 5.16
CA HIS A 254 -11.95 11.13 5.92
C HIS A 254 -12.89 11.18 7.14
N THR A 255 -14.14 10.71 6.99
CA THR A 255 -15.13 10.72 8.07
C THR A 255 -14.70 9.86 9.26
N ILE A 256 -14.20 8.64 9.06
CA ILE A 256 -13.77 7.79 10.19
C ILE A 256 -12.57 8.38 10.94
N TRP A 257 -11.67 9.09 10.26
CA TRP A 257 -10.52 9.72 10.91
C TRP A 257 -10.85 10.97 11.71
N VAL A 258 -11.84 11.77 11.25
CA VAL A 258 -12.42 12.86 12.07
C VAL A 258 -13.12 12.31 13.32
N ARG A 259 -13.81 11.17 13.19
CA ARG A 259 -14.43 10.47 14.33
C ARG A 259 -13.38 9.93 15.30
N GLU A 260 -12.30 9.31 14.83
CA GLU A 260 -11.22 8.77 15.69
C GLU A 260 -10.53 9.88 16.49
N HIS A 261 -10.25 11.04 15.86
CA HIS A 261 -9.76 12.23 16.56
C HIS A 261 -10.71 12.66 17.69
N ASN A 262 -12.01 12.79 17.39
CA ASN A 262 -13.02 13.21 18.36
C ASN A 262 -13.24 12.19 19.48
N ARG A 263 -13.09 10.88 19.20
CA ARG A 263 -13.08 9.81 20.19
C ARG A 263 -11.90 9.96 21.16
N ILE A 264 -10.68 10.07 20.62
CA ILE A 264 -9.44 10.22 21.40
C ILE A 264 -9.49 11.50 22.25
N ALA A 265 -9.86 12.65 21.68
CA ALA A 265 -10.00 13.91 22.41
C ALA A 265 -11.00 13.80 23.58
N THR A 266 -12.13 13.11 23.37
CA THR A 266 -13.15 12.88 24.41
C THR A 266 -12.64 11.97 25.54
N GLU A 267 -11.87 10.94 25.22
CA GLU A 267 -11.23 10.06 26.21
C GLU A 267 -10.16 10.80 27.00
N LEU A 268 -9.26 11.52 26.33
CA LEU A 268 -8.25 12.38 26.97
C LEU A 268 -8.88 13.41 27.92
N ALA A 269 -9.98 14.05 27.53
CA ALA A 269 -10.72 15.00 28.37
C ALA A 269 -11.37 14.33 29.59
N THR A 270 -11.79 13.07 29.45
CA THR A 270 -12.40 12.27 30.53
C THR A 270 -11.34 11.83 31.56
N GLU A 271 -10.18 11.40 31.09
CA GLU A 271 -9.06 10.96 31.94
C GLU A 271 -8.31 12.13 32.59
N ASN A 272 -8.18 13.25 31.86
CA ASN A 272 -7.40 14.41 32.26
C ASN A 272 -8.23 15.71 32.25
N PRO A 273 -9.21 15.90 33.16
CA PRO A 273 -10.16 17.04 33.12
C PRO A 273 -9.58 18.44 33.38
N ASN A 274 -8.25 18.59 33.40
CA ASN A 274 -7.55 19.87 33.54
C ASN A 274 -6.83 20.30 32.25
N LEU A 275 -6.78 19.45 31.22
CA LEU A 275 -6.23 19.83 29.92
C LEU A 275 -7.11 20.91 29.28
N THR A 276 -6.46 21.84 28.60
CA THR A 276 -7.11 22.86 27.77
C THR A 276 -7.55 22.29 26.43
N ASP A 277 -8.43 23.02 25.72
CA ASP A 277 -8.83 22.68 24.34
C ASP A 277 -7.64 22.39 23.42
N GLU A 278 -6.62 23.26 23.47
CA GLU A 278 -5.42 23.13 22.66
C GLU A 278 -4.59 21.90 23.03
N GLU A 279 -4.43 21.62 24.33
CA GLU A 279 -3.70 20.43 24.78
C GLU A 279 -4.43 19.13 24.42
N LEU A 280 -5.77 19.13 24.38
CA LEU A 280 -6.58 18.00 23.93
C LEU A 280 -6.46 17.78 22.42
N TYR A 281 -6.66 18.85 21.64
CA TYR A 281 -6.54 18.84 20.18
C TYR A 281 -5.17 18.32 19.72
N GLN A 282 -4.08 18.86 20.28
CA GLN A 282 -2.73 18.48 19.86
C GLN A 282 -2.36 17.04 20.26
N GLN A 283 -2.79 16.55 21.44
CA GLN A 283 -2.58 15.15 21.84
C GLN A 283 -3.41 14.19 21.00
N ALA A 284 -4.65 14.54 20.65
CA ALA A 284 -5.46 13.75 19.73
C ALA A 284 -4.86 13.73 18.32
N ARG A 285 -4.47 14.89 17.76
CA ARG A 285 -3.77 14.98 16.46
C ARG A 285 -2.49 14.14 16.43
N GLN A 286 -1.63 14.26 17.44
CA GLN A 286 -0.39 13.49 17.53
C GLN A 286 -0.62 11.97 17.65
N THR A 287 -1.70 11.55 18.32
CA THR A 287 -2.08 10.13 18.41
C THR A 287 -2.63 9.61 17.07
N VAL A 288 -3.47 10.39 16.38
CA VAL A 288 -4.00 10.03 15.06
C VAL A 288 -2.90 9.94 14.01
N ALA A 289 -1.99 10.93 13.95
CA ALA A 289 -0.83 10.88 13.06
C ALA A 289 0.02 9.62 13.31
N ALA A 290 0.22 9.24 14.57
CA ALA A 290 0.90 8.00 14.92
C ALA A 290 0.15 6.73 14.49
N GLN A 291 -1.19 6.71 14.52
CA GLN A 291 -1.98 5.61 13.96
C GLN A 291 -1.85 5.53 12.44
N LEU A 292 -1.89 6.66 11.72
CA LEU A 292 -1.67 6.72 10.27
C LEU A 292 -0.29 6.15 9.89
N GLN A 293 0.75 6.59 10.59
CA GLN A 293 2.12 6.11 10.42
C GLN A 293 2.26 4.61 10.70
N ALA A 294 1.69 4.12 11.81
CA ALA A 294 1.77 2.72 12.20
C ALA A 294 1.01 1.79 11.23
N ILE A 295 -0.23 2.12 10.85
CA ILE A 295 -1.02 1.35 9.87
C ILE A 295 -0.30 1.30 8.53
N THR A 296 0.27 2.44 8.08
CA THR A 296 1.01 2.51 6.82
C THR A 296 2.18 1.53 6.79
N PHE A 297 3.03 1.53 7.83
CA PHE A 297 4.26 0.74 7.83
C PHE A 297 4.08 -0.71 8.31
N ASN A 298 3.07 -0.99 9.13
CA ASN A 298 2.85 -2.32 9.71
C ASN A 298 1.80 -3.14 8.93
N GLU A 299 0.88 -2.51 8.20
CA GLU A 299 -0.16 -3.21 7.44
C GLU A 299 -0.11 -2.92 5.92
N PHE A 300 -0.13 -1.64 5.50
CA PHE A 300 -0.27 -1.28 4.09
C PHE A 300 0.97 -1.61 3.23
N LEU A 301 2.16 -1.13 3.61
CA LEU A 301 3.39 -1.42 2.87
C LEU A 301 3.73 -2.93 2.85
N PRO A 302 3.58 -3.69 3.96
CA PRO A 302 3.74 -5.15 3.92
C PRO A 302 2.69 -5.88 3.07
N ALA A 303 1.47 -5.35 2.93
CA ALA A 303 0.49 -5.94 2.02
C ALA A 303 0.95 -5.85 0.54
N LEU A 304 1.49 -4.68 0.16
CA LEU A 304 2.00 -4.41 -1.20
C LEU A 304 3.30 -5.15 -1.54
N PHE A 305 4.28 -5.13 -0.63
CA PHE A 305 5.64 -5.59 -0.90
C PHE A 305 6.03 -6.92 -0.24
N GLY A 306 5.14 -7.47 0.58
CA GLY A 306 5.47 -8.55 1.48
C GLY A 306 6.30 -8.10 2.68
N THR A 307 6.57 -9.02 3.57
CA THR A 307 7.30 -8.76 4.81
C THR A 307 8.79 -8.52 4.60
N GLY A 308 9.32 -7.49 5.26
CA GLY A 308 10.76 -7.14 5.25
C GLY A 308 11.21 -6.24 4.10
N ALA A 309 10.30 -5.72 3.28
CA ALA A 309 10.63 -4.80 2.19
C ALA A 309 11.18 -3.44 2.68
N VAL A 310 10.60 -2.89 3.73
CA VAL A 310 11.07 -1.66 4.40
C VAL A 310 12.03 -2.06 5.54
N SER A 311 13.16 -1.36 5.68
CA SER A 311 14.17 -1.61 6.72
C SER A 311 13.64 -1.44 8.15
N GLU A 312 14.30 -2.02 9.17
CA GLU A 312 14.02 -1.68 10.57
C GLU A 312 14.35 -0.21 10.87
N TYR A 313 13.49 0.47 11.66
CA TYR A 313 13.71 1.87 12.02
C TYR A 313 14.97 2.09 12.86
N ALA A 314 15.87 2.95 12.39
CA ALA A 314 17.15 3.24 13.05
C ALA A 314 17.13 4.46 13.98
N GLY A 315 16.01 5.22 14.02
CA GLY A 315 15.90 6.52 14.68
C GLY A 315 16.12 7.69 13.72
N TYR A 316 15.50 8.84 14.03
CA TYR A 316 15.51 10.03 13.16
C TYR A 316 16.92 10.54 12.82
N ASP A 317 17.15 10.78 11.53
CA ASP A 317 18.36 11.36 10.98
C ASP A 317 18.07 12.72 10.31
N SER A 318 18.44 13.80 11.00
CA SER A 318 18.33 15.18 10.52
C SER A 318 19.12 15.51 9.23
N THR A 319 19.83 14.55 8.64
CA THR A 319 20.51 14.67 7.34
C THR A 319 19.76 14.03 6.18
N VAL A 320 18.66 13.30 6.45
CA VAL A 320 17.72 12.78 5.45
C VAL A 320 16.83 13.92 4.95
N ASP A 321 16.47 13.85 3.66
CA ASP A 321 15.53 14.76 3.01
C ASP A 321 14.16 14.06 2.80
N PRO A 322 13.14 14.37 3.61
CA PRO A 322 11.81 13.79 3.49
C PRO A 322 11.01 14.32 2.30
N SER A 323 11.48 15.34 1.57
CA SER A 323 10.73 15.98 0.48
C SER A 323 10.27 14.96 -0.57
N ILE A 324 9.04 15.10 -1.05
CA ILE A 324 8.43 14.13 -1.97
C ILE A 324 9.16 14.13 -3.32
N ALA A 325 9.53 12.95 -3.80
CA ALA A 325 10.09 12.76 -5.14
C ALA A 325 9.03 12.97 -6.23
N ASN A 326 9.41 13.64 -7.30
CA ASN A 326 8.55 13.91 -8.44
C ASN A 326 8.19 12.60 -9.17
N GLU A 327 9.14 11.67 -9.26
CA GLU A 327 8.95 10.30 -9.76
C GLU A 327 7.98 9.48 -8.89
N PHE A 328 7.92 9.75 -7.58
CA PHE A 328 6.96 9.12 -6.67
C PHE A 328 5.54 9.63 -6.93
N SER A 329 5.30 10.95 -6.78
CA SER A 329 3.96 11.54 -6.85
C SER A 329 3.38 11.62 -8.27
N ASN A 330 4.23 11.61 -9.31
CA ASN A 330 3.80 11.74 -10.71
C ASN A 330 4.03 10.50 -11.58
N ALA A 331 4.54 9.41 -11.00
CA ALA A 331 4.51 8.09 -11.60
C ALA A 331 4.24 6.97 -10.58
N ALA A 332 5.21 6.61 -9.73
CA ALA A 332 5.17 5.34 -9.00
C ALA A 332 3.95 5.20 -8.07
N TYR A 333 3.65 6.22 -7.25
CA TYR A 333 2.56 6.18 -6.28
C TYR A 333 1.16 6.34 -6.92
N ARG A 334 1.10 6.45 -8.26
CA ARG A 334 -0.14 6.42 -9.05
C ARG A 334 -0.55 5.00 -9.48
N PHE A 335 0.05 3.96 -8.89
CA PHE A 335 -0.31 2.57 -9.14
C PHE A 335 -1.77 2.26 -8.79
N GLY A 336 -2.33 2.92 -7.76
CA GLY A 336 -3.70 2.66 -7.30
C GLY A 336 -4.78 2.93 -8.35
N HIS A 337 -4.45 3.61 -9.46
CA HIS A 337 -5.37 3.88 -10.56
C HIS A 337 -5.68 2.65 -11.44
N SER A 338 -4.81 1.63 -11.53
CA SER A 338 -5.16 0.36 -12.22
C SER A 338 -6.05 -0.52 -11.33
N MET A 339 -5.83 -0.48 -10.01
CA MET A 339 -6.54 -1.29 -9.02
C MET A 339 -8.03 -0.93 -8.80
N LEU A 340 -8.57 0.11 -9.44
CA LEU A 340 -9.91 0.64 -9.19
C LEU A 340 -11.02 -0.27 -9.73
N SER A 341 -11.95 -0.68 -8.87
CA SER A 341 -13.15 -1.44 -9.24
C SER A 341 -14.23 -0.55 -9.91
N SER A 342 -14.83 -1.01 -11.02
CA SER A 342 -15.94 -0.31 -11.70
C SER A 342 -17.22 -0.12 -10.85
N GLU A 343 -17.38 -0.89 -9.77
CA GLU A 343 -18.54 -0.81 -8.88
C GLU A 343 -18.07 -0.88 -7.42
N LEU A 344 -18.44 0.13 -6.62
CA LEU A 344 -18.25 0.15 -5.17
C LEU A 344 -19.40 -0.64 -4.53
N LEU A 345 -19.06 -1.74 -3.85
CA LEU A 345 -20.06 -2.54 -3.14
C LEU A 345 -20.63 -1.78 -1.95
N ARG A 346 -21.93 -1.98 -1.67
CA ARG A 346 -22.55 -1.59 -0.39
C ARG A 346 -23.20 -2.81 0.26
N LEU A 347 -22.70 -3.22 1.42
CA LEU A 347 -23.04 -4.50 2.07
C LEU A 347 -23.74 -4.34 3.43
N ASP A 348 -24.78 -5.16 3.64
CA ASP A 348 -25.50 -5.28 4.92
C ASP A 348 -24.70 -6.04 5.98
N GLU A 349 -25.21 -6.09 7.23
CA GLU A 349 -24.60 -6.82 8.36
C GLU A 349 -24.44 -8.34 8.11
N ASN A 350 -25.05 -8.89 7.06
CA ASN A 350 -25.01 -10.30 6.69
C ASN A 350 -24.18 -10.57 5.42
N GLY A 351 -23.53 -9.54 4.85
CA GLY A 351 -22.73 -9.64 3.61
C GLY A 351 -23.55 -9.71 2.31
N ASN A 352 -24.84 -9.34 2.33
CA ASN A 352 -25.64 -9.16 1.12
C ASN A 352 -25.53 -7.72 0.63
N VAL A 353 -25.83 -7.48 -0.64
CA VAL A 353 -26.04 -6.12 -1.17
C VAL A 353 -27.13 -5.41 -0.35
N ALA A 354 -26.82 -4.21 0.14
CA ALA A 354 -27.70 -3.39 0.97
C ALA A 354 -28.95 -2.89 0.21
N ASP A 355 -29.95 -2.37 0.93
CA ASP A 355 -31.24 -1.94 0.35
C ASP A 355 -31.08 -0.79 -0.68
N GLU A 356 -30.05 0.02 -0.52
CA GLU A 356 -29.62 1.10 -1.42
C GLU A 356 -28.90 0.62 -2.69
N GLY A 357 -28.47 -0.65 -2.76
CA GLY A 357 -27.73 -1.22 -3.89
C GLY A 357 -26.27 -0.75 -3.98
N ASN A 358 -25.48 -1.34 -4.87
CA ASN A 358 -24.09 -0.89 -5.12
C ASN A 358 -24.06 0.44 -5.91
N ILE A 359 -22.89 1.10 -5.96
CA ILE A 359 -22.67 2.36 -6.69
C ILE A 359 -21.68 2.11 -7.83
N ALA A 360 -22.00 2.46 -9.08
CA ALA A 360 -21.01 2.47 -10.16
C ALA A 360 -19.97 3.56 -9.87
N LEU A 361 -18.68 3.30 -10.13
CA LEU A 361 -17.61 4.26 -9.80
C LEU A 361 -17.85 5.63 -10.44
N LEU A 362 -18.35 5.66 -11.68
CA LEU A 362 -18.74 6.90 -12.37
C LEU A 362 -19.81 7.76 -11.63
N ASP A 363 -20.70 7.13 -10.85
CA ASP A 363 -21.76 7.78 -10.06
C ASP A 363 -21.32 8.09 -8.62
N ALA A 364 -20.13 7.61 -8.21
CA ALA A 364 -19.53 7.84 -6.90
C ALA A 364 -18.77 9.17 -6.80
N PHE A 365 -18.41 9.79 -7.94
CA PHE A 365 -17.61 11.01 -7.97
C PHE A 365 -18.43 12.26 -7.58
N PHE A 366 -17.89 13.09 -6.67
CA PHE A 366 -18.49 14.36 -6.21
C PHE A 366 -19.97 14.26 -5.80
N ASN A 367 -20.38 13.14 -5.19
CA ASN A 367 -21.77 12.82 -4.84
C ASN A 367 -22.00 12.70 -3.30
N PRO A 368 -21.86 13.80 -2.53
CA PRO A 368 -21.95 13.74 -1.06
C PRO A 368 -23.31 13.23 -0.55
N SER A 369 -24.38 13.36 -1.34
CA SER A 369 -25.72 12.88 -1.00
C SER A 369 -25.81 11.39 -0.70
N GLU A 370 -24.93 10.54 -1.26
CA GLU A 370 -24.93 9.11 -0.91
C GLU A 370 -24.59 8.90 0.57
N LEU A 371 -23.67 9.69 1.14
CA LEU A 371 -23.32 9.59 2.56
C LEU A 371 -24.35 10.29 3.45
N GLU A 372 -24.99 11.37 2.97
CA GLU A 372 -26.08 12.04 3.67
C GLU A 372 -27.32 11.15 3.84
N ASP A 373 -27.72 10.43 2.77
CA ASP A 373 -28.94 9.60 2.76
C ASP A 373 -28.70 8.18 3.31
N HIS A 374 -27.48 7.63 3.21
CA HIS A 374 -27.18 6.22 3.55
C HIS A 374 -26.09 6.01 4.62
N GLY A 375 -25.32 7.03 4.99
CA GLY A 375 -24.17 6.89 5.89
C GLY A 375 -22.96 6.23 5.23
N ILE A 376 -21.99 5.80 6.03
CA ILE A 376 -20.70 5.27 5.56
C ILE A 376 -20.59 3.74 5.66
N ASP A 377 -21.40 3.10 6.50
CA ASP A 377 -21.16 1.75 7.01
C ASP A 377 -21.32 0.63 5.97
N SER A 378 -22.30 0.74 5.08
CA SER A 378 -22.50 -0.27 4.02
C SER A 378 -21.40 -0.19 2.97
N LEU A 379 -20.95 1.03 2.65
CA LEU A 379 -19.84 1.29 1.73
C LEU A 379 -18.49 0.83 2.31
N LEU A 380 -18.18 1.18 3.56
CA LEU A 380 -16.97 0.74 4.25
C LEU A 380 -16.90 -0.80 4.37
N ARG A 381 -18.02 -1.46 4.70
CA ARG A 381 -18.09 -2.94 4.69
C ARG A 381 -17.91 -3.52 3.28
N GLY A 382 -18.29 -2.78 2.23
CA GLY A 382 -18.08 -3.18 0.84
C GLY A 382 -16.60 -3.16 0.44
N VAL A 383 -15.91 -2.03 0.67
CA VAL A 383 -14.51 -1.87 0.26
C VAL A 383 -13.53 -2.74 1.05
N THR A 384 -13.87 -3.16 2.28
CA THR A 384 -13.07 -4.17 3.01
C THR A 384 -13.31 -5.61 2.54
N VAL A 385 -14.24 -5.87 1.61
CA VAL A 385 -14.58 -7.23 1.17
C VAL A 385 -14.39 -7.44 -0.32
N ASN A 386 -14.65 -6.42 -1.15
CA ASN A 386 -14.44 -6.52 -2.59
C ASN A 386 -12.94 -6.62 -2.90
N LEU A 387 -12.57 -7.49 -3.84
CA LEU A 387 -11.21 -7.55 -4.37
C LEU A 387 -10.98 -6.36 -5.31
N ALA A 388 -9.83 -5.71 -5.16
CA ALA A 388 -9.35 -4.71 -6.09
C ALA A 388 -9.07 -5.34 -7.47
N GLN A 389 -9.00 -4.52 -8.51
CA GLN A 389 -8.41 -4.96 -9.78
C GLN A 389 -6.91 -5.21 -9.61
N GLU A 390 -6.30 -5.91 -10.58
CA GLU A 390 -4.86 -6.16 -10.59
C GLU A 390 -4.04 -4.87 -10.70
N LEU A 391 -2.82 -4.91 -10.17
CA LEU A 391 -1.81 -3.86 -10.33
C LEU A 391 -1.01 -4.14 -11.62
N ASP A 392 -1.57 -3.76 -12.74
CA ASP A 392 -0.97 -3.89 -14.07
C ASP A 392 -1.13 -2.58 -14.89
N ASN A 393 -1.00 -2.66 -16.21
CA ASN A 393 -1.25 -1.53 -17.10
C ASN A 393 -2.74 -1.22 -17.36
N GLU A 394 -3.65 -2.17 -17.14
CA GLU A 394 -5.08 -2.04 -17.46
C GLU A 394 -5.78 -1.06 -16.51
N VAL A 395 -6.77 -0.33 -17.02
CA VAL A 395 -7.52 0.66 -16.25
C VAL A 395 -9.00 0.59 -16.64
N VAL A 396 -9.88 0.48 -15.64
CA VAL A 396 -11.33 0.37 -15.86
C VAL A 396 -11.89 1.55 -16.65
N ASP A 397 -12.84 1.27 -17.53
CA ASP A 397 -13.44 2.24 -18.46
C ASP A 397 -14.04 3.45 -17.72
N ASP A 398 -14.56 3.27 -16.50
CA ASP A 398 -15.10 4.32 -15.63
C ASP A 398 -14.15 5.51 -15.43
N VAL A 399 -12.83 5.27 -15.34
CA VAL A 399 -11.82 6.34 -15.21
C VAL A 399 -10.95 6.52 -16.45
N ARG A 400 -10.85 5.50 -17.32
CA ARG A 400 -10.11 5.58 -18.58
C ARG A 400 -10.87 6.30 -19.71
N ASN A 401 -12.20 6.34 -19.64
CA ASN A 401 -13.05 6.99 -20.65
C ASN A 401 -14.13 7.91 -20.06
N PHE A 402 -14.49 7.73 -18.79
CA PHE A 402 -15.64 8.40 -18.18
C PHE A 402 -15.31 9.20 -16.91
N LEU A 403 -14.03 9.49 -16.64
CA LEU A 403 -13.61 10.22 -15.43
C LEU A 403 -14.31 11.59 -15.39
N PHE A 404 -15.12 11.81 -14.35
CA PHE A 404 -15.97 12.99 -14.15
C PHE A 404 -17.02 13.26 -15.26
N GLY A 405 -17.42 12.21 -15.99
CA GLY A 405 -18.57 12.19 -16.88
C GLY A 405 -18.27 11.71 -18.31
N PRO A 406 -19.25 11.76 -19.23
CA PRO A 406 -19.04 11.25 -20.57
C PRO A 406 -18.14 12.14 -21.45
N PRO A 407 -17.41 11.56 -22.41
CA PRO A 407 -16.63 12.28 -23.42
C PRO A 407 -17.43 13.39 -24.10
N GLY A 408 -16.82 14.58 -24.21
CA GLY A 408 -17.46 15.77 -24.77
C GLY A 408 -18.50 16.46 -23.86
N ALA A 409 -18.73 15.95 -22.65
CA ALA A 409 -19.56 16.58 -21.61
C ALA A 409 -18.78 16.99 -20.34
N GLY A 410 -17.47 16.70 -20.29
CA GLY A 410 -16.62 16.90 -19.11
C GLY A 410 -15.71 15.70 -18.81
N GLY A 411 -15.94 14.55 -19.48
CA GLY A 411 -15.14 13.34 -19.28
C GLY A 411 -13.67 13.45 -19.64
N PHE A 412 -12.83 12.73 -18.89
CA PHE A 412 -11.39 12.59 -19.09
C PHE A 412 -10.96 11.12 -19.19
N ASP A 413 -9.66 10.90 -19.41
CA ASP A 413 -8.97 9.61 -19.39
C ASP A 413 -7.82 9.69 -18.37
N LEU A 414 -7.95 8.98 -17.26
CA LEU A 414 -6.99 9.00 -16.15
C LEU A 414 -5.60 8.50 -16.54
N ALA A 415 -5.51 7.43 -17.33
CA ALA A 415 -4.24 6.89 -17.81
C ALA A 415 -3.52 7.91 -18.72
N SER A 416 -4.27 8.55 -19.62
CA SER A 416 -3.72 9.63 -20.45
C SER A 416 -3.27 10.84 -19.62
N LEU A 417 -4.03 11.21 -18.58
CA LEU A 417 -3.66 12.31 -17.66
C LEU A 417 -2.37 11.98 -16.88
N ASN A 418 -2.19 10.74 -16.42
CA ASN A 418 -0.97 10.30 -15.72
C ASN A 418 0.27 10.42 -16.62
N ILE A 419 0.21 9.86 -17.84
CA ILE A 419 1.30 9.93 -18.83
C ILE A 419 1.63 11.39 -19.16
N GLN A 420 0.61 12.20 -19.46
CA GLN A 420 0.80 13.60 -19.84
C GLN A 420 1.31 14.45 -18.66
N ARG A 421 0.92 14.15 -17.41
CA ARG A 421 1.44 14.82 -16.21
C ARG A 421 2.91 14.48 -15.95
N GLY A 422 3.33 13.22 -16.16
CA GLY A 422 4.75 12.84 -16.11
C GLY A 422 5.58 13.62 -17.15
N ARG A 423 5.06 13.82 -18.36
CA ARG A 423 5.68 14.64 -19.41
C ARG A 423 5.72 16.13 -19.05
N ASP A 424 4.66 16.67 -18.48
CA ASP A 424 4.57 18.05 -17.96
C ASP A 424 5.63 18.32 -16.87
N HIS A 425 5.86 17.32 -16.02
CA HIS A 425 6.85 17.34 -14.93
C HIS A 425 8.28 17.10 -15.37
N GLY A 426 8.51 16.78 -16.65
CA GLY A 426 9.85 16.46 -17.17
C GLY A 426 10.43 15.21 -16.51
N LEU A 427 9.61 14.19 -16.21
CA LEU A 427 10.14 12.91 -15.76
C LEU A 427 10.97 12.26 -16.88
N SER A 428 12.12 11.71 -16.50
CA SER A 428 12.96 10.89 -17.39
C SER A 428 12.17 9.70 -17.96
N ASP A 429 12.65 9.11 -19.07
CA ASP A 429 12.16 7.82 -19.51
C ASP A 429 12.41 6.72 -18.45
N TYR A 430 11.70 5.60 -18.60
CA TYR A 430 11.79 4.43 -17.74
C TYR A 430 13.24 3.92 -17.57
N ASN A 431 14.01 3.80 -18.65
CA ASN A 431 15.36 3.23 -18.62
C ASN A 431 16.37 4.20 -17.98
N SER A 432 16.28 5.50 -18.30
CA SER A 432 17.07 6.55 -17.64
C SER A 432 16.76 6.66 -16.14
N THR A 433 15.50 6.45 -15.76
CA THR A 433 15.08 6.42 -14.35
C THR A 433 15.67 5.20 -13.63
N ARG A 434 15.57 3.99 -14.22
CA ARG A 434 16.20 2.77 -13.68
C ARG A 434 17.70 2.98 -13.44
N VAL A 435 18.41 3.55 -14.40
CA VAL A 435 19.85 3.85 -14.28
C VAL A 435 20.15 4.90 -13.20
N ALA A 436 19.27 5.90 -13.01
CA ALA A 436 19.42 6.90 -11.94
C ALA A 436 19.24 6.29 -10.54
N LEU A 437 18.32 5.34 -10.39
CA LEU A 437 18.10 4.54 -9.17
C LEU A 437 19.21 3.51 -8.93
N GLY A 438 20.09 3.27 -9.91
CA GLY A 438 21.18 2.29 -9.83
C GLY A 438 20.79 0.87 -10.26
N LEU A 439 19.60 0.70 -10.82
CA LEU A 439 19.13 -0.55 -11.42
C LEU A 439 19.75 -0.77 -12.81
N GLU A 440 19.72 -2.01 -13.31
CA GLU A 440 20.16 -2.31 -14.68
C GLU A 440 19.11 -1.80 -15.69
N ALA A 441 19.56 -1.16 -16.78
CA ALA A 441 18.69 -0.81 -17.90
C ALA A 441 18.26 -2.09 -18.64
N VAL A 442 17.00 -2.16 -19.05
CA VAL A 442 16.51 -3.28 -19.87
C VAL A 442 17.05 -3.17 -21.31
N GLU A 443 17.34 -4.31 -21.95
CA GLU A 443 17.82 -4.35 -23.34
C GLU A 443 16.68 -4.62 -24.36
N SER A 444 15.54 -5.15 -23.90
CA SER A 444 14.39 -5.53 -24.72
C SER A 444 13.06 -5.46 -23.94
N PHE A 445 11.94 -5.40 -24.66
CA PHE A 445 10.60 -5.33 -24.05
C PHE A 445 10.21 -6.58 -23.25
N SER A 446 10.80 -7.75 -23.58
CA SER A 446 10.64 -8.99 -22.82
C SER A 446 11.48 -9.07 -21.55
N ASP A 447 12.33 -8.08 -21.29
CA ASP A 447 13.02 -7.93 -20.00
C ASP A 447 12.21 -7.02 -19.04
N ILE A 448 11.06 -6.49 -19.49
CA ILE A 448 10.11 -5.72 -18.69
C ILE A 448 8.98 -6.64 -18.21
N SER A 449 8.31 -7.31 -19.16
CA SER A 449 7.19 -8.21 -18.88
C SER A 449 7.39 -9.59 -19.50
N SER A 450 7.06 -10.62 -18.72
CA SER A 450 6.95 -12.01 -19.16
C SER A 450 5.71 -12.25 -20.04
N ASP A 451 4.71 -11.36 -20.02
CA ASP A 451 3.59 -11.42 -20.95
C ASP A 451 4.03 -10.95 -22.36
N PRO A 452 4.05 -11.85 -23.36
CA PRO A 452 4.38 -11.48 -24.74
C PRO A 452 3.38 -10.50 -25.37
N GLU A 453 2.16 -10.34 -24.85
CA GLU A 453 1.21 -9.34 -25.35
C GLU A 453 1.54 -7.93 -24.83
N VAL A 454 1.79 -7.75 -23.53
CA VAL A 454 2.28 -6.47 -22.96
C VAL A 454 3.59 -6.05 -23.64
N ALA A 455 4.56 -6.95 -23.73
CA ALA A 455 5.84 -6.66 -24.40
C ALA A 455 5.66 -6.24 -25.88
N ALA A 456 4.71 -6.85 -26.61
CA ALA A 456 4.40 -6.48 -28.00
C ALA A 456 3.60 -5.16 -28.11
N LYS A 457 2.72 -4.85 -27.15
CA LYS A 457 2.02 -3.55 -27.04
C LYS A 457 3.05 -2.42 -26.83
N LEU A 458 4.01 -2.61 -25.93
CA LEU A 458 5.11 -1.67 -25.70
C LEU A 458 6.02 -1.49 -26.95
N GLU A 459 6.42 -2.58 -27.62
CA GLU A 459 7.23 -2.49 -28.85
C GLU A 459 6.49 -1.70 -29.95
N ALA A 460 5.18 -1.94 -30.11
CA ALA A 460 4.37 -1.27 -31.11
C ALA A 460 4.19 0.24 -30.84
N LEU A 461 4.13 0.65 -29.57
CA LEU A 461 3.99 2.05 -29.15
C LEU A 461 5.30 2.82 -29.21
N TYR A 462 6.35 2.31 -28.56
CA TYR A 462 7.58 3.08 -28.31
C TYR A 462 8.71 2.76 -29.28
N GLY A 463 8.75 1.55 -29.86
CA GLY A 463 9.78 1.09 -30.81
C GLY A 463 11.20 0.92 -30.24
N THR A 464 11.50 1.52 -29.08
CA THR A 464 12.70 1.30 -28.26
C THR A 464 12.35 1.39 -26.77
N VAL A 465 13.07 0.66 -25.93
CA VAL A 465 12.87 0.66 -24.47
C VAL A 465 13.26 2.00 -23.82
N ASP A 466 14.19 2.74 -24.42
CA ASP A 466 14.69 4.04 -23.95
C ASP A 466 13.69 5.20 -24.14
N ASN A 467 12.49 4.94 -24.66
CA ASN A 467 11.46 5.96 -24.92
C ASN A 467 10.18 5.77 -24.07
N ILE A 468 10.12 4.75 -23.20
CA ILE A 468 8.91 4.41 -22.43
C ILE A 468 8.66 5.48 -21.35
N ASP A 469 7.41 5.95 -21.22
CA ASP A 469 7.01 6.85 -20.13
C ASP A 469 7.05 6.09 -18.78
N LEU A 470 7.66 6.69 -17.74
CA LEU A 470 7.92 6.01 -16.46
C LEU A 470 6.68 5.34 -15.85
N TRP A 471 5.50 5.99 -15.92
CA TRP A 471 4.25 5.40 -15.40
C TRP A 471 3.86 4.10 -16.12
N VAL A 472 4.05 4.04 -17.43
CA VAL A 472 3.72 2.87 -18.26
C VAL A 472 4.73 1.76 -18.07
N GLY A 473 6.02 2.10 -18.01
CA GLY A 473 7.10 1.13 -17.82
C GLY A 473 7.05 0.43 -16.47
N GLY A 474 6.86 1.17 -15.37
CA GLY A 474 6.81 0.58 -14.02
C GLY A 474 5.55 -0.25 -13.74
N LEU A 475 4.42 0.06 -14.38
CA LEU A 475 3.21 -0.79 -14.33
C LEU A 475 3.29 -2.03 -15.26
N ALA A 476 4.26 -2.07 -16.17
CA ALA A 476 4.46 -3.20 -17.08
C ALA A 476 5.49 -4.21 -16.55
N GLU A 477 6.22 -3.89 -15.47
CA GLU A 477 7.20 -4.79 -14.87
C GLU A 477 6.51 -6.02 -14.27
N ASP A 478 7.07 -7.22 -14.51
CA ASP A 478 6.69 -8.42 -13.75
C ASP A 478 6.82 -8.15 -12.24
N HIS A 479 5.83 -8.58 -11.46
CA HIS A 479 5.85 -8.39 -10.00
C HIS A 479 7.02 -9.13 -9.35
N LEU A 480 7.65 -8.49 -8.36
CA LEU A 480 8.67 -9.13 -7.54
C LEU A 480 8.05 -10.27 -6.71
N PRO A 481 8.76 -11.38 -6.46
CA PRO A 481 8.28 -12.46 -5.61
C PRO A 481 7.80 -11.93 -4.24
N GLY A 482 6.54 -12.18 -3.91
CA GLY A 482 5.93 -11.71 -2.66
C GLY A 482 5.42 -10.27 -2.67
N SER A 483 5.33 -9.60 -3.82
CA SER A 483 4.78 -8.26 -3.99
C SER A 483 3.74 -8.20 -5.12
N SER A 484 2.89 -7.18 -5.15
CA SER A 484 2.10 -6.79 -6.35
C SER A 484 2.84 -5.76 -7.23
N MET A 485 4.17 -5.62 -7.11
CA MET A 485 4.91 -4.50 -7.70
C MET A 485 6.23 -4.93 -8.33
N GLY A 486 6.58 -4.31 -9.47
CA GLY A 486 7.87 -4.44 -10.14
C GLY A 486 9.03 -3.72 -9.43
N GLU A 487 10.26 -3.99 -9.90
CA GLU A 487 11.51 -3.52 -9.30
C GLU A 487 11.64 -1.99 -9.24
N THR A 488 11.29 -1.27 -10.32
CA THR A 488 11.47 0.19 -10.42
C THR A 488 10.56 0.91 -9.44
N PHE A 489 9.27 0.56 -9.43
CA PHE A 489 8.31 1.21 -8.53
C PHE A 489 8.52 0.79 -7.07
N THR A 490 8.89 -0.46 -6.81
CA THR A 490 9.32 -0.90 -5.47
C THR A 490 10.48 -0.04 -4.96
N THR A 491 11.49 0.20 -5.80
CA THR A 491 12.65 1.04 -5.44
C THR A 491 12.25 2.49 -5.14
N ILE A 492 11.40 3.11 -5.97
CA ILE A 492 10.94 4.50 -5.78
C ILE A 492 10.08 4.65 -4.52
N ILE A 493 9.16 3.70 -4.29
CA ILE A 493 8.20 3.77 -3.19
C ILE A 493 8.89 3.50 -1.84
N ILE A 494 9.77 2.50 -1.76
CA ILE A 494 10.52 2.20 -0.54
C ILE A 494 11.47 3.36 -0.20
N ASP A 495 12.22 3.93 -1.16
CA ASP A 495 13.05 5.12 -0.93
C ASP A 495 12.23 6.27 -0.33
N GLN A 496 11.06 6.56 -0.91
CA GLN A 496 10.23 7.65 -0.42
C GLN A 496 9.73 7.39 1.01
N PHE A 497 9.18 6.21 1.30
CA PHE A 497 8.67 5.92 2.65
C PHE A 497 9.79 5.85 3.69
N GLU A 498 10.96 5.30 3.37
CA GLU A 498 12.11 5.35 4.28
C GLU A 498 12.58 6.78 4.55
N ARG A 499 12.62 7.66 3.53
CA ARG A 499 12.93 9.08 3.72
C ARG A 499 11.88 9.83 4.54
N LEU A 500 10.59 9.51 4.37
CA LEU A 500 9.52 10.08 5.21
C LEU A 500 9.68 9.67 6.68
N ARG A 501 9.95 8.39 6.94
CA ARG A 501 10.15 7.85 8.29
C ARG A 501 11.40 8.39 8.97
N ASP A 502 12.54 8.31 8.28
CA ASP A 502 13.85 8.60 8.86
C ASP A 502 14.13 10.11 8.91
N GLY A 503 13.49 10.89 8.02
CA GLY A 503 13.51 12.35 8.00
C GLY A 503 12.47 13.04 8.88
N ASP A 504 11.49 12.33 9.45
CA ASP A 504 10.48 12.89 10.35
C ASP A 504 10.92 12.85 11.82
N ARG A 505 11.13 14.04 12.41
CA ARG A 505 11.43 14.20 13.83
C ARG A 505 10.24 13.84 14.74
N PHE A 506 9.02 13.95 14.22
CA PHE A 506 7.77 13.61 14.92
C PHE A 506 7.28 12.19 14.64
N TRP A 507 8.08 11.37 13.94
CA TRP A 507 7.81 9.94 13.73
C TRP A 507 7.44 9.26 15.05
N TYR A 508 6.37 8.47 15.05
CA TYR A 508 5.72 8.04 16.28
C TYR A 508 6.63 7.26 17.25
N GLU A 509 7.62 6.52 16.75
CA GLU A 509 8.57 5.80 17.60
C GLU A 509 9.62 6.71 18.29
N ASN A 510 9.77 7.96 17.84
CA ASN A 510 10.52 9.00 18.56
C ASN A 510 9.68 9.66 19.65
N VAL A 511 8.37 9.78 19.42
CA VAL A 511 7.43 10.54 20.26
C VAL A 511 6.86 9.68 21.39
N PHE A 512 6.43 8.46 21.06
CA PHE A 512 5.76 7.55 21.97
C PHE A 512 6.70 6.46 22.49
N SER A 513 6.40 5.92 23.66
CA SER A 513 7.14 4.79 24.23
C SER A 513 6.29 4.01 25.24
N GLY A 514 6.75 2.80 25.58
CA GLY A 514 6.07 1.96 26.58
C GLY A 514 4.70 1.48 26.12
N ASP A 515 3.70 1.58 26.99
CA ASP A 515 2.36 1.07 26.71
C ASP A 515 1.66 1.83 25.57
N ALA A 516 1.86 3.15 25.44
CA ALA A 516 1.26 3.95 24.36
C ALA A 516 1.80 3.57 22.97
N LEU A 517 3.12 3.42 22.84
CA LEU A 517 3.73 2.93 21.59
C LEU A 517 3.23 1.51 21.24
N LYS A 518 3.06 0.65 22.26
CA LYS A 518 2.52 -0.69 22.07
C LYS A 518 1.04 -0.69 21.63
N GLU A 519 0.26 0.27 22.09
CA GLU A 519 -1.15 0.45 21.70
C GLU A 519 -1.29 0.98 20.28
N ILE A 520 -0.43 1.93 19.88
CA ILE A 520 -0.30 2.41 18.50
C ILE A 520 0.08 1.25 17.56
N ASN A 521 1.15 0.50 17.87
CA ASN A 521 1.58 -0.66 17.08
C ASN A 521 0.59 -1.84 17.09
N GLY A 522 -0.39 -1.84 17.98
CA GLY A 522 -1.44 -2.85 18.05
C GLY A 522 -2.80 -2.37 17.52
N THR A 523 -2.89 -1.15 16.99
CA THR A 523 -4.12 -0.62 16.37
C THR A 523 -4.04 -0.83 14.86
N THR A 524 -4.97 -1.60 14.31
CA THR A 524 -5.12 -1.80 12.86
C THR A 524 -6.13 -0.85 12.23
N LEU A 525 -6.17 -0.77 10.90
CA LEU A 525 -7.25 -0.07 10.19
C LEU A 525 -8.62 -0.69 10.47
N ALA A 526 -8.70 -2.01 10.67
CA ALA A 526 -9.92 -2.69 11.09
C ALA A 526 -10.44 -2.14 12.44
N ASP A 527 -9.54 -2.01 13.42
CA ASP A 527 -9.82 -1.43 14.73
C ASP A 527 -10.36 0.01 14.62
N VAL A 528 -9.75 0.86 13.77
CA VAL A 528 -10.22 2.24 13.57
C VAL A 528 -11.62 2.28 12.93
N ILE A 529 -11.91 1.41 11.96
CA ILE A 529 -13.24 1.31 11.36
C ILE A 529 -14.29 0.85 12.39
N GLU A 530 -14.02 -0.22 13.16
CA GLU A 530 -14.96 -0.74 14.17
C GLU A 530 -15.17 0.24 15.35
N ARG A 531 -14.17 1.05 15.72
CA ARG A 531 -14.30 2.08 16.76
C ARG A 531 -15.19 3.26 16.33
N ASN A 532 -15.37 3.49 15.02
CA ASN A 532 -15.94 4.72 14.45
C ASN A 532 -17.14 4.49 13.50
N SER A 533 -17.72 3.29 13.50
CA SER A 533 -18.93 2.88 12.75
C SER A 533 -19.74 1.84 13.54
N ASP A 534 -20.90 1.41 13.02
CA ASP A 534 -21.66 0.26 13.53
C ASP A 534 -21.15 -1.09 12.92
N ILE A 535 -20.01 -1.08 12.22
CA ILE A 535 -19.38 -2.30 11.67
C ILE A 535 -18.71 -3.09 12.81
N SER A 536 -18.80 -4.42 12.75
CA SER A 536 -18.06 -5.33 13.62
C SER A 536 -17.84 -6.69 12.96
N GLY A 537 -16.79 -7.38 13.38
CA GLY A 537 -16.37 -8.67 12.82
C GLY A 537 -15.63 -8.54 11.49
N LEU A 538 -14.88 -7.44 11.29
CA LEU A 538 -13.94 -7.35 10.17
C LEU A 538 -12.81 -8.38 10.30
N GLN A 539 -12.16 -8.69 9.18
CA GLN A 539 -10.91 -9.43 9.18
C GLN A 539 -9.78 -8.62 9.83
N GLU A 540 -8.79 -9.30 10.41
CA GLU A 540 -7.76 -8.71 11.27
C GLU A 540 -6.93 -7.62 10.56
N ASN A 541 -6.50 -7.90 9.32
CA ASN A 541 -5.93 -6.94 8.39
C ASN A 541 -6.88 -6.81 7.18
N VAL A 542 -7.53 -5.65 7.05
CA VAL A 542 -8.55 -5.38 6.03
C VAL A 542 -8.01 -5.25 4.60
N PHE A 543 -6.71 -5.02 4.42
CA PHE A 543 -6.10 -4.92 3.09
C PHE A 543 -6.20 -6.21 2.29
N PHE A 544 -6.38 -7.37 2.95
CA PHE A 544 -6.63 -8.66 2.30
C PHE A 544 -8.08 -9.10 2.45
N ALA A 545 -8.59 -9.85 1.46
CA ALA A 545 -9.97 -10.34 1.49
C ALA A 545 -10.24 -11.28 2.69
N PRO A 546 -11.48 -11.34 3.22
CA PRO A 546 -11.84 -12.23 4.33
C PRO A 546 -11.63 -13.73 4.07
N THR A 547 -11.45 -14.14 2.81
CA THR A 547 -11.11 -15.53 2.42
C THR A 547 -9.61 -15.82 2.43
N VAL A 548 -8.77 -14.83 2.74
CA VAL A 548 -7.34 -15.00 3.02
C VAL A 548 -7.14 -15.30 4.51
N MET A 549 -6.73 -16.53 4.80
CA MET A 549 -6.33 -16.93 6.15
C MET A 549 -4.90 -16.44 6.40
N GLN A 550 -4.71 -15.40 7.21
CA GLN A 550 -3.38 -14.83 7.54
C GLN A 550 -2.82 -15.40 8.85
N VAL A 551 -1.50 -15.63 8.92
CA VAL A 551 -0.81 -16.11 10.14
C VAL A 551 0.63 -15.58 10.24
N ASP A 552 0.90 -14.65 11.16
CA ASP A 552 2.30 -14.33 11.55
C ASP A 552 2.83 -15.36 12.56
N LEU A 553 3.84 -16.11 12.15
CA LEU A 553 4.53 -17.09 13.00
C LEU A 553 5.39 -16.42 14.09
N ALA A 554 5.76 -15.14 13.93
CA ALA A 554 6.51 -14.36 14.91
C ALA A 554 5.70 -14.11 16.19
N GLU A 555 4.46 -13.64 16.04
CA GLU A 555 3.55 -13.35 17.16
C GLU A 555 3.24 -14.61 17.97
N THR A 556 2.95 -15.71 17.26
CA THR A 556 2.68 -17.03 17.84
C THR A 556 3.95 -17.66 18.45
N ARG A 557 5.14 -17.10 18.14
CA ARG A 557 6.48 -17.58 18.52
C ARG A 557 6.80 -18.96 17.95
N THR A 558 6.09 -19.36 16.91
CA THR A 558 6.28 -20.63 16.22
C THR A 558 7.55 -20.58 15.37
N THR A 559 8.21 -21.73 15.26
CA THR A 559 9.45 -21.94 14.49
C THR A 559 9.47 -23.33 13.82
N ASP A 560 8.33 -24.01 13.79
CA ASP A 560 8.14 -25.38 13.29
C ASP A 560 6.63 -25.63 13.16
N ALA A 561 6.07 -25.40 11.98
CA ALA A 561 4.64 -25.42 11.71
C ALA A 561 4.26 -26.53 10.71
N THR A 562 3.09 -27.13 10.86
CA THR A 562 2.45 -27.97 9.84
C THR A 562 1.13 -27.36 9.42
N ILE A 563 0.93 -27.23 8.11
CA ILE A 563 -0.30 -26.83 7.45
C ILE A 563 -0.96 -28.08 6.88
N ARG A 564 -2.26 -28.26 7.14
CA ARG A 564 -3.02 -29.43 6.66
C ARG A 564 -4.51 -29.13 6.52
N ALA A 565 -5.16 -29.80 5.57
CA ALA A 565 -6.61 -29.97 5.60
C ALA A 565 -6.97 -31.10 6.59
N LYS A 566 -7.94 -30.86 7.49
CA LYS A 566 -8.42 -31.86 8.45
C LYS A 566 -9.84 -31.58 8.94
N ASP A 567 -10.68 -32.60 8.95
CA ASP A 567 -12.06 -32.55 9.46
C ASP A 567 -12.92 -31.41 8.85
N GLY A 568 -12.62 -31.00 7.60
CA GLY A 568 -13.29 -29.89 6.89
C GLY A 568 -12.69 -28.49 7.12
N ASN A 569 -11.54 -28.40 7.80
CA ASN A 569 -10.87 -27.13 8.11
C ASN A 569 -9.43 -27.13 7.61
N LEU A 570 -8.92 -25.95 7.28
CA LEU A 570 -7.49 -25.70 7.15
C LEU A 570 -6.94 -25.43 8.55
N GLU A 571 -5.98 -26.23 9.02
CA GLU A 571 -5.33 -26.07 10.32
C GLU A 571 -3.85 -25.69 10.13
N VAL A 572 -3.39 -24.65 10.83
CA VAL A 572 -1.96 -24.38 11.06
C VAL A 572 -1.60 -24.84 12.47
N VAL A 573 -0.58 -25.69 12.61
CA VAL A 573 -0.26 -26.42 13.85
C VAL A 573 1.20 -26.26 14.22
N ASP A 574 1.48 -25.79 15.43
CA ASP A 574 2.84 -25.81 15.99
C ASP A 574 3.24 -27.26 16.30
N ASN A 575 4.28 -27.76 15.61
CA ASN A 575 4.77 -29.12 15.76
C ASN A 575 5.43 -29.40 17.13
N LYS A 576 5.95 -28.36 17.81
CA LYS A 576 6.63 -28.44 19.10
C LYS A 576 5.61 -28.57 20.25
N THR A 577 4.58 -27.74 20.28
CA THR A 577 3.51 -27.80 21.30
C THR A 577 2.37 -28.76 20.93
N ARG A 578 2.18 -29.06 19.64
CA ARG A 578 1.02 -29.76 19.05
C ARG A 578 -0.30 -29.02 19.21
N GLN A 579 -0.24 -27.71 19.41
CA GLN A 579 -1.43 -26.86 19.44
C GLN A 579 -1.77 -26.41 18.02
N VAL A 580 -3.07 -26.39 17.72
CA VAL A 580 -3.59 -25.67 16.55
C VAL A 580 -3.43 -24.19 16.86
N ILE A 581 -2.67 -23.48 16.02
CA ILE A 581 -2.47 -22.04 16.10
C ILE A 581 -3.76 -21.36 15.68
N THR A 582 -4.25 -21.74 14.50
CA THR A 582 -5.49 -21.26 13.91
C THR A 582 -6.14 -22.33 13.04
N SER A 583 -7.46 -22.23 12.83
CA SER A 583 -8.28 -23.17 12.09
C SER A 583 -9.48 -22.46 11.47
N GLN A 584 -9.65 -22.55 10.16
CA GLN A 584 -10.76 -21.95 9.42
C GLN A 584 -11.42 -23.00 8.50
N SER A 585 -12.71 -22.85 8.22
CA SER A 585 -13.45 -23.79 7.36
C SER A 585 -12.93 -23.72 5.93
N LEU A 586 -12.73 -24.87 5.27
CA LEU A 586 -12.32 -24.91 3.86
C LEU A 586 -13.39 -24.29 2.94
N ASP A 587 -14.66 -24.32 3.35
CA ASP A 587 -15.77 -23.62 2.67
C ASP A 587 -15.67 -22.07 2.75
N SER A 588 -14.65 -21.51 3.43
CA SER A 588 -14.46 -20.07 3.68
C SER A 588 -13.00 -19.61 3.60
N VAL A 589 -12.12 -20.37 2.95
CA VAL A 589 -10.71 -20.00 2.71
C VAL A 589 -10.41 -20.26 1.25
N ASP A 590 -9.98 -19.23 0.54
CA ASP A 590 -9.46 -19.38 -0.82
C ASP A 590 -7.93 -19.51 -0.80
N ARG A 591 -7.26 -18.71 0.04
CA ARG A 591 -5.80 -18.65 0.16
C ARG A 591 -5.36 -18.62 1.62
N LEU A 592 -4.18 -19.17 1.91
CA LEU A 592 -3.49 -19.02 3.19
C LEU A 592 -2.17 -18.27 2.98
N MET A 593 -1.89 -17.32 3.87
CA MET A 593 -0.66 -16.53 3.88
C MET A 593 0.02 -16.73 5.24
N LEU A 594 1.22 -17.30 5.26
CA LEU A 594 2.07 -17.32 6.45
C LEU A 594 3.22 -16.36 6.27
N THR A 595 3.39 -15.49 7.26
CA THR A 595 4.51 -14.58 7.37
C THR A 595 5.36 -14.93 8.59
N SER A 596 6.59 -14.44 8.63
CA SER A 596 7.40 -14.47 9.84
C SER A 596 8.35 -13.27 9.87
N SER A 597 7.91 -12.20 10.51
CA SER A 597 8.62 -10.92 10.67
C SER A 597 9.89 -10.96 11.57
N ASN A 598 10.41 -12.13 11.94
CA ASN A 598 11.53 -12.25 12.88
C ASN A 598 12.67 -13.14 12.36
N GLY A 599 13.92 -12.77 12.67
CA GLY A 599 15.14 -13.50 12.28
C GLY A 599 15.39 -14.85 12.98
N ARG A 600 14.34 -15.66 13.19
CA ARG A 600 14.46 -17.07 13.61
C ARG A 600 14.00 -17.96 12.48
N SER A 601 14.80 -18.98 12.20
CA SER A 601 14.45 -19.91 11.14
C SER A 601 13.17 -20.69 11.38
N GLN A 602 12.35 -20.66 10.34
CA GLN A 602 11.08 -21.33 10.20
C GLN A 602 11.26 -22.69 9.52
N HIS A 603 10.48 -23.66 10.00
CA HIS A 603 10.34 -24.96 9.34
C HIS A 603 8.86 -25.18 9.07
N ILE A 604 8.44 -24.94 7.84
CA ILE A 604 7.03 -24.93 7.44
C ILE A 604 6.77 -26.19 6.64
N THR A 605 5.81 -27.01 7.09
CA THR A 605 5.48 -28.28 6.44
C THR A 605 4.09 -28.21 5.82
N VAL A 606 4.00 -28.35 4.51
CA VAL A 606 2.73 -28.52 3.79
C VAL A 606 2.46 -30.02 3.66
N VAL A 607 1.24 -30.48 3.96
CA VAL A 607 0.88 -31.91 3.93
C VAL A 607 -0.41 -32.13 3.16
N GLY A 608 -0.29 -32.63 1.93
CA GLY A 608 -1.39 -33.25 1.18
C GLY A 608 -2.64 -32.39 1.00
N ILE A 609 -2.46 -31.07 0.84
CA ILE A 609 -3.53 -30.12 0.50
C ILE A 609 -3.73 -30.17 -1.02
N THR A 610 -4.97 -30.08 -1.47
CA THR A 610 -5.32 -30.05 -2.89
C THR A 610 -5.86 -28.70 -3.34
N THR A 611 -5.80 -28.40 -4.64
CA THR A 611 -6.45 -27.23 -5.26
C THR A 611 -7.96 -27.16 -5.02
N ALA A 612 -8.61 -28.28 -4.73
CA ALA A 612 -10.04 -28.31 -4.37
C ALA A 612 -10.30 -27.92 -2.91
N GLU A 613 -9.27 -27.90 -2.07
CA GLU A 613 -9.35 -27.53 -0.65
C GLU A 613 -8.79 -26.11 -0.39
N LEU A 614 -7.90 -25.62 -1.26
CA LEU A 614 -7.28 -24.30 -1.16
C LEU A 614 -7.05 -23.73 -2.58
N PRO A 615 -8.10 -23.22 -3.25
CA PRO A 615 -8.05 -22.90 -4.69
C PRO A 615 -7.09 -21.78 -5.05
N GLY A 616 -6.89 -20.81 -4.17
CA GLY A 616 -5.93 -19.72 -4.31
C GLY A 616 -4.50 -20.09 -3.88
N GLY A 617 -4.25 -21.28 -3.37
CA GLY A 617 -2.90 -21.70 -2.99
C GLY A 617 -2.39 -21.14 -1.66
N LEU A 618 -1.08 -21.13 -1.52
CA LEU A 618 -0.36 -20.78 -0.28
C LEU A 618 0.75 -19.77 -0.55
N ILE A 619 0.84 -18.71 0.26
CA ILE A 619 2.01 -17.83 0.32
C ILE A 619 2.80 -18.13 1.60
N VAL A 620 4.12 -18.27 1.49
CA VAL A 620 5.06 -18.42 2.61
C VAL A 620 6.17 -17.37 2.55
N GLU A 621 6.02 -16.32 3.35
CA GLU A 621 7.05 -15.29 3.50
C GLU A 621 7.89 -15.58 4.74
N ALA A 622 9.08 -16.14 4.56
CA ALA A 622 10.04 -16.33 5.64
C ALA A 622 10.90 -15.06 5.79
N GLY A 623 10.97 -14.51 7.00
CA GLY A 623 11.86 -13.38 7.30
C GLY A 623 13.34 -13.79 7.41
N GLU A 624 14.17 -12.93 8.00
CA GLU A 624 15.64 -13.04 8.05
C GLU A 624 16.23 -14.19 8.92
N GLY A 625 15.60 -15.36 8.92
CA GLY A 625 16.28 -16.57 9.36
C GLY A 625 17.45 -16.93 8.43
N ARG A 626 18.12 -18.06 8.68
CA ARG A 626 19.32 -18.49 7.92
C ARG A 626 19.30 -19.97 7.57
N SER A 627 18.14 -20.60 7.67
CA SER A 627 17.92 -22.05 7.54
C SER A 627 16.43 -22.34 7.32
N ASP A 628 15.75 -21.42 6.66
CA ASP A 628 14.31 -21.36 6.53
C ASP A 628 13.90 -22.36 5.46
N THR A 629 13.01 -23.26 5.87
CA THR A 629 12.79 -24.51 5.15
C THR A 629 11.32 -24.75 4.91
N LEU A 630 10.91 -24.75 3.65
CA LEU A 630 9.62 -25.28 3.21
C LEU A 630 9.76 -26.80 2.97
N ILE A 631 8.91 -27.58 3.61
CA ILE A 631 8.86 -29.04 3.50
C ILE A 631 7.54 -29.41 2.83
N VAL A 632 7.60 -29.62 1.51
CA VAL A 632 6.45 -30.04 0.71
C VAL A 632 6.33 -31.55 0.79
N LYS A 633 5.19 -32.05 1.29
CA LYS A 633 4.85 -33.48 1.26
C LYS A 633 3.62 -33.68 0.40
N GLY A 634 3.74 -34.67 -0.48
CA GLY A 634 2.66 -35.16 -1.32
C GLY A 634 1.45 -35.73 -0.57
N THR A 635 0.54 -36.32 -1.33
CA THR A 635 -0.62 -37.08 -0.87
C THR A 635 -0.31 -38.59 -0.84
N ASP A 636 -1.24 -39.43 -0.36
CA ASP A 636 -1.13 -40.89 -0.51
C ASP A 636 -1.57 -41.37 -1.94
N GLN A 637 -1.32 -40.54 -2.97
CA GLN A 637 -1.63 -40.78 -4.38
C GLN A 637 -0.43 -40.34 -5.23
N THR A 638 -0.43 -40.69 -6.52
CA THR A 638 0.55 -40.12 -7.47
C THR A 638 0.45 -38.60 -7.51
N ASP A 639 1.54 -37.93 -7.12
CA ASP A 639 1.67 -36.49 -7.23
C ASP A 639 2.62 -36.07 -8.36
N SER A 640 2.31 -34.93 -8.97
CA SER A 640 3.26 -34.14 -9.76
C SER A 640 3.70 -32.94 -8.93
N ILE A 641 5.00 -32.84 -8.64
CA ILE A 641 5.59 -31.74 -7.88
C ILE A 641 6.66 -31.07 -8.74
N ILE A 642 6.52 -29.78 -9.01
CA ILE A 642 7.47 -29.00 -9.80
C ILE A 642 7.97 -27.85 -8.93
N VAL A 643 9.27 -27.85 -8.61
CA VAL A 643 9.92 -26.73 -7.93
C VAL A 643 10.41 -25.75 -8.99
N ASN A 644 9.83 -24.55 -8.99
CA ASN A 644 10.24 -23.44 -9.84
C ASN A 644 11.01 -22.42 -8.99
N ASP A 645 11.43 -21.32 -9.60
CA ASP A 645 11.94 -20.18 -8.85
C ASP A 645 10.75 -19.42 -8.25
N GLY A 646 10.86 -19.00 -6.99
CA GLY A 646 9.77 -18.33 -6.24
C GLY A 646 8.54 -19.18 -5.85
N PHE A 647 8.27 -20.34 -6.49
CA PHE A 647 7.09 -21.17 -6.15
C PHE A 647 7.26 -22.68 -6.36
N VAL A 648 6.42 -23.47 -5.71
CA VAL A 648 6.28 -24.93 -5.94
C VAL A 648 4.86 -25.26 -6.40
N ASP A 649 4.71 -25.93 -7.55
CA ASP A 649 3.46 -26.54 -7.98
C ASP A 649 3.33 -27.94 -7.35
N VAL A 650 2.17 -28.23 -6.77
CA VAL A 650 1.77 -29.57 -6.29
C VAL A 650 0.41 -29.95 -6.89
N ASN A 651 0.41 -30.70 -7.99
CA ASN A 651 -0.80 -31.06 -8.74
C ASN A 651 -1.65 -29.83 -9.16
N GLY A 652 -1.02 -28.71 -9.49
CA GLY A 652 -1.68 -27.42 -9.78
C GLY A 652 -1.95 -26.55 -8.55
N LEU A 653 -1.60 -26.99 -7.33
CA LEU A 653 -1.63 -26.13 -6.13
C LEU A 653 -0.34 -25.32 -6.08
N GLN A 654 -0.46 -24.01 -6.24
CA GLN A 654 0.68 -23.10 -6.15
C GLN A 654 1.04 -22.82 -4.68
N LEU A 655 2.32 -22.98 -4.36
CA LEU A 655 2.93 -22.68 -3.07
C LEU A 655 4.04 -21.64 -3.29
N ASP A 656 3.66 -20.37 -3.27
CA ASP A 656 4.56 -19.23 -3.43
C ASP A 656 5.40 -19.02 -2.18
N PHE A 657 6.65 -18.60 -2.34
CA PHE A 657 7.56 -18.39 -1.23
C PHE A 657 8.56 -17.25 -1.44
N THR A 658 8.93 -16.60 -0.33
CA THR A 658 10.03 -15.64 -0.26
C THR A 658 10.90 -15.91 0.98
N GLY A 659 12.16 -15.46 0.92
CA GLY A 659 13.10 -15.52 2.05
C GLY A 659 13.48 -16.92 2.57
N LEU A 660 13.22 -17.98 1.79
CA LEU A 660 13.65 -19.34 2.14
C LEU A 660 15.09 -19.62 1.69
N GLU A 661 15.88 -20.30 2.52
CA GLU A 661 17.14 -20.92 2.06
C GLU A 661 16.96 -22.32 1.47
N ARG A 662 15.85 -23.00 1.76
CA ARG A 662 15.71 -24.43 1.48
C ARG A 662 14.30 -24.91 1.16
N ILE A 663 14.21 -25.82 0.19
CA ILE A 663 13.02 -26.64 -0.08
C ILE A 663 13.36 -28.12 0.12
N VAL A 664 12.49 -28.85 0.82
CA VAL A 664 12.59 -30.30 1.00
C VAL A 664 11.34 -30.97 0.47
N VAL A 665 11.41 -31.52 -0.75
CA VAL A 665 10.28 -32.24 -1.37
C VAL A 665 10.30 -33.70 -0.94
N ARG A 666 9.13 -34.24 -0.58
CA ARG A 666 8.94 -35.66 -0.28
C ARG A 666 7.70 -36.20 -0.98
N GLY A 667 7.91 -37.05 -1.97
CA GLY A 667 6.89 -38.00 -2.41
C GLY A 667 6.51 -38.93 -1.25
N LEU A 668 5.28 -39.45 -1.26
CA LEU A 668 4.79 -40.36 -0.22
C LEU A 668 4.55 -41.77 -0.80
N ASP A 669 3.32 -42.26 -0.77
CA ASP A 669 2.92 -43.55 -1.37
C ASP A 669 2.29 -43.27 -2.75
N GLY A 670 3.06 -43.34 -3.83
CA GLY A 670 2.60 -43.06 -5.19
C GLY A 670 3.62 -43.43 -6.28
N ASP A 671 3.20 -43.39 -7.55
CA ASP A 671 4.14 -43.32 -8.69
C ASP A 671 4.43 -41.83 -8.95
N ASP A 672 5.13 -41.15 -8.04
CA ASP A 672 5.30 -39.69 -8.01
C ASP A 672 6.30 -39.18 -9.07
N THR A 673 6.08 -37.96 -9.56
CA THR A 673 7.02 -37.24 -10.42
C THR A 673 7.45 -35.93 -9.76
N ILE A 674 8.75 -35.80 -9.48
CA ILE A 674 9.35 -34.61 -8.87
C ILE A 674 10.33 -33.99 -9.88
N GLU A 675 10.07 -32.75 -10.27
CA GLU A 675 10.89 -31.95 -11.19
C GLU A 675 11.40 -30.69 -10.48
N VAL A 676 12.58 -30.22 -10.87
CA VAL A 676 13.15 -28.93 -10.45
C VAL A 676 13.51 -28.20 -11.73
N ALA A 677 12.96 -27.01 -11.92
CA ALA A 677 13.16 -26.23 -13.13
C ALA A 677 14.62 -25.79 -13.31
N ASP A 678 15.01 -25.51 -14.56
CA ASP A 678 16.28 -24.84 -14.85
C ASP A 678 16.22 -23.40 -14.29
N GLY A 679 17.25 -22.99 -13.55
CA GLY A 679 17.38 -21.62 -13.00
C GLY A 679 17.15 -21.49 -11.49
N VAL A 680 16.56 -22.49 -10.84
CA VAL A 680 16.28 -22.49 -9.40
C VAL A 680 17.57 -22.35 -8.56
N GLU A 681 17.71 -21.24 -7.82
CA GLU A 681 18.93 -20.95 -7.02
C GLU A 681 18.91 -21.54 -5.59
N ILE A 682 17.73 -21.83 -5.04
CA ILE A 682 17.51 -22.31 -3.66
C ILE A 682 17.96 -23.78 -3.45
N ASP A 683 18.36 -24.18 -2.22
CA ASP A 683 18.75 -25.57 -1.93
C ASP A 683 17.54 -26.52 -1.96
N VAL A 684 17.42 -27.34 -3.00
CA VAL A 684 16.34 -28.34 -3.14
C VAL A 684 16.83 -29.75 -2.77
N ASP A 685 16.23 -30.33 -1.73
CA ASP A 685 16.51 -31.67 -1.20
C ASP A 685 15.32 -32.61 -1.48
N VAL A 686 15.39 -33.33 -2.61
CA VAL A 686 14.38 -34.32 -3.02
C VAL A 686 14.62 -35.64 -2.28
N ARG A 687 13.63 -36.08 -1.50
CA ARG A 687 13.68 -37.33 -0.72
C ARG A 687 12.52 -38.25 -1.06
N ASP A 688 12.76 -39.11 -2.03
CA ASP A 688 11.90 -40.26 -2.38
C ASP A 688 11.85 -41.28 -1.21
N THR A 689 10.70 -41.92 -1.00
CA THR A 689 10.53 -42.99 -0.01
C THR A 689 11.10 -44.33 -0.48
N ASP A 690 11.34 -44.52 -1.79
CA ASP A 690 11.76 -45.80 -2.35
C ASP A 690 13.29 -46.00 -2.42
N ASP A 691 14.03 -45.51 -1.41
CA ASP A 691 15.46 -45.81 -1.21
C ASP A 691 15.70 -47.27 -0.77
N ARG A 692 15.42 -48.21 -1.69
CA ARG A 692 15.71 -49.64 -1.59
C ARG A 692 16.92 -50.02 -2.44
N ASP A 693 18.10 -49.58 -2.01
CA ASP A 693 19.42 -50.17 -2.33
C ASP A 693 19.64 -50.42 -3.84
N HIS A 694 19.52 -49.37 -4.65
CA HIS A 694 19.95 -49.39 -6.06
C HIS A 694 21.37 -48.86 -6.23
N ARG A 695 22.33 -49.72 -5.90
CA ARG A 695 23.75 -49.54 -6.20
C ARG A 695 23.99 -49.41 -7.70
N HIS A 696 24.11 -48.18 -8.19
CA HIS A 696 24.57 -47.98 -9.55
C HIS A 696 26.09 -48.16 -9.65
N ASP A 697 26.56 -49.33 -10.13
CA ASP A 697 27.94 -49.54 -10.61
C ASP A 697 28.18 -48.63 -11.83
N GLY A 698 28.68 -47.42 -11.58
CA GLY A 698 29.06 -46.42 -12.58
C GLY A 698 30.59 -46.30 -12.69
N ARG A 699 31.24 -47.22 -13.39
CA ARG A 699 32.71 -47.27 -13.50
C ARG A 699 33.30 -46.05 -14.21
N HIS A 700 34.16 -45.30 -13.51
CA HIS A 700 35.27 -44.60 -14.15
C HIS A 700 36.63 -45.08 -13.60
N ARG A 701 37.57 -45.34 -14.52
CA ARG A 701 38.92 -45.88 -14.26
C ARG A 701 39.99 -44.91 -14.79
N GLY A 702 40.92 -44.52 -13.91
CA GLY A 702 42.23 -43.89 -14.22
C GLY A 702 42.19 -42.42 -14.68
N GLU A 703 43.22 -41.58 -14.55
CA GLU A 703 44.56 -41.60 -13.87
C GLU A 703 45.01 -40.10 -13.77
N HIS A 704 45.90 -39.56 -12.92
CA HIS A 704 47.01 -40.03 -12.07
C HIS A 704 47.10 -39.11 -10.81
N ALA A 705 47.30 -39.58 -9.57
CA ALA A 705 48.55 -39.95 -8.87
C ALA A 705 49.30 -38.83 -8.08
N ASP A 706 49.60 -39.15 -6.81
CA ASP A 706 50.61 -38.60 -5.87
C ASP A 706 50.56 -37.14 -5.37
N ARG A 707 50.35 -36.99 -4.03
CA ARG A 707 51.46 -36.68 -3.08
C ARG A 707 51.11 -36.80 -1.57
N ARG A 708 51.67 -37.85 -0.96
CA ARG A 708 52.37 -37.94 0.35
C ARG A 708 51.64 -37.79 1.70
N ASP A 709 51.96 -38.77 2.55
CA ASP A 709 51.69 -38.91 3.99
C ASP A 709 52.51 -37.97 4.92
N ASP A 710 52.23 -38.19 6.22
CA ASP A 710 52.87 -37.75 7.48
C ASP A 710 52.19 -36.55 8.18
N ASP A 711 51.92 -36.56 9.50
CA ASP A 711 52.39 -37.49 10.55
C ASP A 711 51.36 -37.68 11.69
N ARG A 712 51.62 -38.67 12.55
CA ARG A 712 50.84 -39.09 13.71
C ARG A 712 51.03 -38.17 14.92
N ARG A 713 50.03 -38.09 15.81
CA ARG A 713 50.10 -38.71 17.17
C ARG A 713 48.86 -38.51 18.03
N SER A 714 48.45 -39.61 18.65
CA SER A 714 47.54 -39.67 19.80
C SER A 714 48.23 -39.23 21.08
N HIS A 715 47.46 -38.74 22.07
CA HIS A 715 47.72 -39.00 23.48
C HIS A 715 46.41 -39.16 24.27
N ARG A 716 46.45 -40.05 25.27
CA ARG A 716 45.31 -40.57 26.02
C ARG A 716 45.72 -40.67 27.50
N HIS A 717 44.94 -40.11 28.41
CA HIS A 717 44.91 -40.40 29.85
C HIS A 717 43.44 -40.18 30.27
N GLU A 718 42.69 -41.13 30.82
CA GLU A 718 42.87 -41.85 32.11
C GLU A 718 43.03 -40.88 33.29
N ARG A 719 42.27 -40.98 34.39
CA ARG A 719 41.03 -41.71 34.80
C ARG A 719 40.51 -40.93 36.01
N ASP A 720 39.22 -41.04 36.34
CA ASP A 720 38.90 -41.37 37.74
C ASP A 720 37.53 -42.03 37.90
N VAL A 721 37.37 -42.78 38.99
CA VAL A 721 36.24 -43.68 39.24
C VAL A 721 35.63 -43.37 40.59
N ASN A 722 34.29 -43.34 40.69
CA ASN A 722 33.65 -43.71 41.96
C ASN A 722 32.27 -44.37 41.78
N HIS A 723 31.85 -45.11 42.80
CA HIS A 723 30.77 -46.11 42.77
C HIS A 723 29.56 -45.75 43.66
N GLY A 724 28.40 -46.35 43.37
CA GLY A 724 27.16 -46.35 44.19
C GLY A 724 25.91 -46.52 43.29
N MET A 725 25.31 -47.69 43.05
CA MET A 725 24.56 -48.57 43.99
C MET A 725 23.51 -47.76 44.79
N LEU A 726 22.19 -47.98 44.79
CA LEU A 726 21.26 -49.08 44.41
C LEU A 726 19.98 -48.44 43.76
N ASP A 727 18.86 -49.09 43.37
CA ASP A 727 18.37 -50.49 43.47
C ASP A 727 17.42 -50.82 42.27
N GLN A 728 16.61 -51.89 42.31
CA GLN A 728 15.79 -52.36 41.18
C GLN A 728 14.43 -53.04 41.59
N VAL A 729 13.52 -53.21 40.62
CA VAL A 729 12.42 -54.23 40.49
C VAL A 729 10.99 -53.92 41.03
N PHE A 730 10.00 -54.43 40.26
CA PHE A 730 8.57 -54.76 40.52
C PHE A 730 7.51 -53.69 40.17
N ALA A 731 6.37 -54.01 39.53
CA ALA A 731 5.94 -55.22 38.79
C ALA A 731 4.69 -54.91 37.91
N SER A 732 4.36 -55.82 36.99
CA SER A 732 3.20 -55.80 36.08
C SER A 732 1.87 -56.22 36.73
N ASN A 733 0.73 -55.81 36.14
CA ASN A 733 -0.24 -56.74 35.50
C ASN A 733 -1.55 -56.05 35.04
N ASP A 734 -2.20 -56.68 34.06
CA ASP A 734 -3.47 -56.31 33.42
C ASP A 734 -4.71 -56.33 34.35
N LEU A 735 -5.81 -55.69 33.90
CA LEU A 735 -7.14 -56.33 33.80
C LEU A 735 -8.20 -55.40 33.15
N ASP A 736 -8.76 -55.88 32.04
CA ASP A 736 -9.96 -55.40 31.32
C ASP A 736 -11.25 -56.05 31.94
N PRO A 737 -12.52 -55.87 31.47
CA PRO A 737 -13.11 -54.86 30.56
C PRO A 737 -14.58 -54.41 30.98
N ILE A 738 -15.33 -53.82 30.03
CA ILE A 738 -16.81 -53.74 29.90
C ILE A 738 -17.60 -52.67 30.69
N LEU A 739 -18.30 -51.79 29.94
CA LEU A 739 -19.75 -51.56 30.08
C LEU A 739 -20.35 -50.88 28.81
N ASP A 740 -21.08 -51.65 27.99
CA ASP A 740 -22.00 -51.15 26.94
C ASP A 740 -23.41 -51.05 27.52
N PHE A 741 -24.09 -49.91 27.30
CA PHE A 741 -25.56 -49.88 27.24
C PHE A 741 -26.07 -48.86 26.20
N ASN A 742 -26.27 -49.35 24.97
CA ASN A 742 -27.46 -49.11 24.13
C ASN A 742 -28.66 -48.48 24.92
N HIS A 743 -29.42 -47.49 24.45
CA HIS A 743 -30.24 -47.54 23.22
C HIS A 743 -31.18 -46.28 23.05
N ARG A 744 -31.47 -45.92 21.78
CA ARG A 744 -32.78 -45.43 21.22
C ARG A 744 -33.34 -43.99 21.40
N LYS A 745 -33.34 -43.30 20.24
CA LYS A 745 -34.49 -42.84 19.42
C LYS A 745 -35.46 -41.72 19.90
N ARG A 746 -35.39 -40.63 19.12
CA ARG A 746 -36.46 -39.95 18.35
C ARG A 746 -37.50 -39.04 19.04
N ARG A 747 -37.55 -37.83 18.46
CA ARG A 747 -38.72 -36.99 18.12
C ARG A 747 -39.47 -36.31 19.28
N ARG A 748 -39.48 -34.99 19.23
CA ARG A 748 -40.53 -34.37 18.40
C ARG A 748 -39.95 -33.35 17.44
#